data_AF-A0AAP0GW90-F1
#
_entry.id   AF-A0AAP0GW90-F1
#
_cell.length_a   1.000
_cell.length_b   1.000
_cell.length_c   1.000
_cell.angle_alpha   90.00
_cell.angle_beta   90.00
_cell.angle_gamma   90.00
#
_symmetry.space_group_name_H-M   'P 1'
#
loop_
_entity.id
_entity.type
_entity.pdbx_description
1 polymer ?
#
loop_
_entity_poly.entity_id
_entity_poly.type
_entity_poly.pdbx_seq_one_letter_code
_entity_poly.pdbx_strand_id
1 'polypeptide(L)'
;MRIPELLGAFVRRLFHVPYYLITTIIILFNELTKLYSMGSGNIYKRRMKVFTLAFLVYLDYKALQQREKLTKRSKRDSLWENAHERNAKRVLKLIVELEGLWVKMGQYLSTRADVLPEAYIRLLKQLQDSLPPRGLEEVCQTIEKQLGQSMDSLFTSFVRVPLATASIAQVHRATLHDGQEVVVKVQHKGIKTIILETDILKEAYRRNFPVKWAHSKSSMAAAPEDNTGSLKEQLAKVFEVSLRVTVPDQPEVAPLIAVCSKKETGDYQCNNAMSLWAKIKGKGTEFRGPQPVGQAILQNLPTSDMIESCSIAGPGFINVTLSTQWIAKKIHNMLTDGIDTWAPKLPVKRAIVDFSSPNIAKEMHVGHLRSTIIGDTLARMLEYSKVDVLRRNHVGDWGTQFGMLIEFLFEKFPNGEVNDQDIGELEVFYKASKQRFDSDAEFKERAQRAVVSLQGGEEKYRKAWAQICEISRKGFEKVYQRLGVHLEEKGESFYNPYIPATLDLLRQKGLIEESEGAQVIFIEGKKIPLIVVKRDGGFNYASTDLAALWYRLNEEKAEWIVYVTDVGQREHFEMFFTAAKRAGWLPTDESQYPKTSHVGFGLVLGDDGKRFRTRSSEVVKLVDLLDEAKTRCKAALVERGKADEWTAEELERTAEAVGYGAVKYADLKNNRLTNYTFNFDQMLNDKGNTAVYLLYAHARICSIIRKSGKDIEELKRGGQLLLQKDEERKLGLHLLQFAEVVEDACTNLLPNTLCEYLYDLSEKFTSFYSECQVVGSAEEASRLLLCEATAVVMRKCFHLLGITPVYKI
;
A
#
# COMPACT_ATOMS: atom_id res chain seq x y z
N MET A 1 55.15 -18.60 -8.01
CA MET A 1 54.12 -18.10 -8.94
C MET A 1 52.89 -18.99 -8.79
N ARG A 2 51.78 -18.49 -8.20
CA ARG A 2 50.68 -19.35 -7.75
C ARG A 2 49.61 -19.50 -8.86
N ILE A 3 49.18 -20.73 -9.09
CA ILE A 3 48.13 -21.17 -10.04
C ILE A 3 46.85 -20.29 -10.08
N PRO A 4 46.39 -19.62 -9.00
CA PRO A 4 45.20 -18.75 -9.04
C PRO A 4 45.34 -17.49 -9.91
N GLU A 5 46.55 -16.94 -10.05
CA GLU A 5 46.77 -15.71 -10.81
C GLU A 5 46.76 -15.96 -12.32
N LEU A 6 47.25 -17.12 -12.76
CA LEU A 6 47.15 -17.60 -14.14
C LEU A 6 45.70 -17.93 -14.53
N LEU A 7 44.91 -18.52 -13.61
CA LEU A 7 43.47 -18.72 -13.84
C LEU A 7 42.71 -17.39 -13.91
N GLY A 8 43.06 -16.43 -13.04
CA GLY A 8 42.44 -15.10 -13.01
C GLY A 8 42.70 -14.27 -14.27
N ALA A 9 43.89 -14.40 -14.87
CA ALA A 9 44.24 -13.73 -16.12
C ALA A 9 43.63 -14.43 -17.35
N PHE A 10 43.55 -15.77 -17.35
CA PHE A 10 42.96 -16.56 -18.45
C PHE A 10 41.43 -16.39 -18.55
N VAL A 11 40.75 -16.20 -17.42
CA VAL A 11 39.29 -15.99 -17.36
C VAL A 11 38.86 -14.57 -17.78
N ARG A 12 39.75 -13.56 -17.69
CA ARG A 12 39.43 -12.16 -18.04
C ARG A 12 39.36 -11.88 -19.55
N ARG A 13 39.87 -12.78 -20.41
CA ARG A 13 40.02 -12.52 -21.86
C ARG A 13 38.94 -13.14 -22.76
N LEU A 14 37.95 -13.83 -22.23
CA LEU A 14 36.83 -14.36 -23.01
C LEU A 14 35.50 -14.10 -22.30
N PHE A 15 34.49 -13.65 -23.07
CA PHE A 15 33.03 -13.69 -22.80
C PHE A 15 32.35 -12.39 -22.30
N HIS A 16 31.38 -11.95 -23.11
CA HIS A 16 30.32 -11.00 -22.79
C HIS A 16 29.07 -11.80 -22.33
N VAL A 17 28.44 -11.34 -21.24
CA VAL A 17 27.06 -11.61 -20.78
C VAL A 17 26.73 -12.72 -19.74
N PRO A 18 27.55 -13.72 -19.36
CA PRO A 18 27.24 -14.55 -18.17
C PRO A 18 28.09 -14.21 -16.92
N TYR A 19 28.86 -13.12 -16.95
CA TYR A 19 29.80 -12.77 -15.86
C TYR A 19 29.06 -12.46 -14.54
N TYR A 20 27.98 -11.68 -14.56
CA TYR A 20 27.38 -11.20 -13.31
C TYR A 20 26.72 -12.30 -12.47
N LEU A 21 25.97 -13.21 -13.09
CA LEU A 21 25.24 -14.22 -12.32
C LEU A 21 26.17 -15.25 -11.67
N ILE A 22 27.11 -15.81 -12.45
CA ILE A 22 28.01 -16.85 -11.98
C ILE A 22 29.05 -16.27 -11.03
N THR A 23 29.58 -15.08 -11.31
CA THR A 23 30.58 -14.44 -10.44
C THR A 23 29.96 -13.94 -9.14
N THR A 24 28.73 -13.40 -9.17
CA THR A 24 28.01 -13.01 -7.93
C THR A 24 27.66 -14.23 -7.08
N ILE A 25 27.21 -15.33 -7.69
CA ILE A 25 26.98 -16.60 -6.98
C ILE A 25 28.31 -17.11 -6.41
N ILE A 26 29.38 -17.23 -7.19
CA ILE A 26 30.67 -17.73 -6.70
C ILE A 26 31.25 -16.83 -5.60
N ILE A 27 31.18 -15.51 -5.72
CA ILE A 27 31.67 -14.56 -4.71
C ILE A 27 30.86 -14.66 -3.42
N LEU A 28 29.51 -14.66 -3.50
CA LEU A 28 28.65 -14.81 -2.34
C LEU A 28 28.91 -16.13 -1.62
N PHE A 29 29.01 -17.23 -2.36
CA PHE A 29 29.24 -18.55 -1.79
C PHE A 29 30.67 -18.72 -1.24
N ASN A 30 31.69 -18.07 -1.83
CA ASN A 30 33.07 -18.14 -1.37
C ASN A 30 33.31 -17.29 -0.10
N GLU A 31 32.70 -16.11 -0.02
CA GLU A 31 32.75 -15.27 1.19
C GLU A 31 31.97 -15.89 2.36
N LEU A 32 30.79 -16.45 2.11
CA LEU A 32 30.00 -17.14 3.15
C LEU A 32 30.70 -18.36 3.74
N THR A 33 31.49 -19.07 2.95
CA THR A 33 32.21 -20.25 3.43
C THR A 33 33.53 -19.93 4.15
N LYS A 34 34.04 -18.69 4.04
CA LYS A 34 35.12 -18.18 4.89
C LYS A 34 34.65 -17.81 6.30
N LEU A 35 33.37 -17.49 6.47
CA LEU A 35 32.80 -17.00 7.72
C LEU A 35 32.40 -18.10 8.73
N TYR A 36 32.53 -19.38 8.37
CA TYR A 36 32.14 -20.52 9.22
C TYR A 36 33.37 -21.13 9.91
N SER A 37 33.52 -20.96 11.22
CA SER A 37 34.57 -21.61 12.02
C SER A 37 34.01 -22.42 13.20
N MET A 38 33.39 -23.58 12.93
CA MET A 38 33.27 -24.68 13.91
C MET A 38 33.26 -26.04 13.18
N GLY A 39 34.15 -26.96 13.57
CA GLY A 39 34.20 -28.36 13.13
C GLY A 39 34.73 -28.59 11.70
N SER A 40 36.04 -28.80 11.57
CA SER A 40 36.79 -28.91 10.30
C SER A 40 36.26 -29.97 9.30
N GLY A 41 35.55 -31.00 9.74
CA GLY A 41 35.05 -32.08 8.88
C GLY A 41 33.79 -31.78 8.06
N ASN A 42 32.87 -30.95 8.58
CA ASN A 42 31.55 -30.76 7.94
C ASN A 42 31.52 -29.56 6.96
N ILE A 43 32.37 -28.55 7.20
CA ILE A 43 32.51 -27.36 6.34
C ILE A 43 33.09 -27.71 4.98
N TYR A 44 34.12 -28.57 4.94
CA TYR A 44 34.75 -28.97 3.67
C TYR A 44 33.75 -29.72 2.77
N LYS A 45 32.95 -30.62 3.34
CA LYS A 45 31.89 -31.33 2.60
C LYS A 45 30.84 -30.37 2.03
N ARG A 46 30.38 -29.39 2.83
CA ARG A 46 29.42 -28.37 2.37
C ARG A 46 30.01 -27.46 1.28
N ARG A 47 31.25 -27.01 1.45
CA ARG A 47 32.01 -26.25 0.42
C ARG A 47 32.14 -27.03 -0.88
N MET A 48 32.56 -28.29 -0.80
CA MET A 48 32.72 -29.12 -1.98
C MET A 48 31.40 -29.30 -2.73
N LYS A 49 30.26 -29.50 -2.05
CA LYS A 49 28.93 -29.58 -2.69
C LYS A 49 28.56 -28.30 -3.43
N VAL A 50 28.77 -27.14 -2.81
CA VAL A 50 28.57 -25.82 -3.41
C VAL A 50 29.44 -25.64 -4.66
N PHE A 51 30.76 -25.85 -4.53
CA PHE A 51 31.69 -25.67 -5.64
C PHE A 51 31.41 -26.62 -6.80
N THR A 52 31.05 -27.88 -6.48
CA THR A 52 30.68 -28.88 -7.48
C THR A 52 29.45 -28.44 -8.25
N LEU A 53 28.42 -27.94 -7.55
CA LEU A 53 27.22 -27.45 -8.22
C LEU A 53 27.50 -26.21 -9.08
N ALA A 54 28.24 -25.23 -8.55
CA ALA A 54 28.61 -24.03 -9.29
C ALA A 54 29.37 -24.37 -10.58
N PHE A 55 30.29 -25.34 -10.51
CA PHE A 55 31.03 -25.83 -11.66
C PHE A 55 30.13 -26.52 -12.69
N LEU A 56 29.19 -27.37 -12.23
CA LEU A 56 28.21 -28.02 -13.11
C LEU A 56 27.30 -27.01 -13.81
N VAL A 57 26.78 -26.02 -13.09
CA VAL A 57 25.95 -24.94 -13.66
C VAL A 57 26.74 -24.15 -14.70
N TYR A 58 28.01 -23.82 -14.40
CA TYR A 58 28.89 -23.14 -15.34
C TYR A 58 29.14 -23.95 -16.62
N LEU A 59 29.46 -25.24 -16.49
CA LEU A 59 29.65 -26.11 -17.66
C LEU A 59 28.39 -26.22 -18.52
N ASP A 60 27.22 -26.27 -17.88
CA ASP A 60 25.93 -26.38 -18.56
C ASP A 60 25.63 -25.12 -19.39
N TYR A 61 25.81 -23.92 -18.82
CA TYR A 61 25.66 -22.67 -19.59
C TYR A 61 26.73 -22.50 -20.67
N LYS A 62 27.97 -22.95 -20.42
CA LYS A 62 29.03 -22.88 -21.44
C LYS A 62 28.77 -23.82 -22.62
N ALA A 63 28.26 -25.01 -22.36
CA ALA A 63 27.83 -25.95 -23.39
C ALA A 63 26.63 -25.40 -24.19
N LEU A 64 25.68 -24.75 -23.50
CA LEU A 64 24.54 -24.10 -24.13
C LEU A 64 24.97 -22.96 -25.08
N GLN A 65 25.89 -22.09 -24.66
CA GLN A 65 26.40 -21.01 -25.51
C GLN A 65 27.06 -21.50 -26.79
N GLN A 66 27.70 -22.68 -26.77
CA GLN A 66 28.26 -23.27 -27.99
C GLN A 66 27.17 -23.90 -28.88
N ARG A 67 26.15 -24.54 -28.28
CA ARG A 67 25.02 -25.12 -29.02
C ARG A 67 24.11 -24.06 -29.64
N GLU A 68 23.96 -22.91 -29.00
CA GLU A 68 23.16 -21.79 -29.49
C GLU A 68 23.65 -21.29 -30.85
N LYS A 69 24.97 -21.24 -31.07
CA LYS A 69 25.58 -20.83 -32.34
C LYS A 69 25.13 -21.68 -33.53
N LEU A 70 24.80 -22.95 -33.28
CA LEU A 70 24.37 -23.93 -34.28
C LEU A 70 22.84 -24.08 -34.35
N THR A 71 22.08 -23.33 -33.54
CA THR A 71 20.62 -23.48 -33.44
C THR A 71 19.88 -22.33 -34.12
N LYS A 72 18.80 -22.68 -34.87
CA LYS A 72 17.88 -21.73 -35.50
C LYS A 72 17.29 -20.76 -34.47
N ARG A 73 17.15 -19.48 -34.87
CA ARG A 73 16.72 -18.37 -34.00
C ARG A 73 15.41 -18.64 -33.26
N SER A 74 14.45 -19.30 -33.91
CA SER A 74 13.14 -19.65 -33.35
C SER A 74 13.15 -20.68 -32.20
N LYS A 75 14.27 -21.37 -31.95
CA LYS A 75 14.39 -22.35 -30.87
C LYS A 75 15.34 -21.92 -29.74
N ARG A 76 15.99 -20.76 -29.84
CA ARG A 76 17.01 -20.31 -28.87
C ARG A 76 16.40 -20.02 -27.50
N ASP A 77 15.29 -19.32 -27.45
CA ASP A 77 14.66 -18.93 -26.17
C ASP A 77 14.21 -20.16 -25.36
N SER A 78 13.60 -21.14 -26.04
CA SER A 78 13.23 -22.42 -25.43
C SER A 78 14.44 -23.22 -24.90
N LEU A 79 15.61 -23.11 -25.53
CA LEU A 79 16.82 -23.79 -25.07
C LEU A 79 17.41 -23.15 -23.82
N TRP A 80 17.38 -21.81 -23.74
CA TRP A 80 17.81 -21.05 -22.57
C TRP A 80 16.87 -21.27 -21.38
N GLU A 81 15.56 -21.23 -21.60
CA GLU A 81 14.57 -21.47 -20.55
C GLU A 81 14.72 -22.88 -19.93
N ASN A 82 14.91 -23.91 -20.78
CA ASN A 82 15.15 -25.28 -20.33
C ASN A 82 16.46 -25.42 -19.51
N ALA A 83 17.50 -24.66 -19.85
CA ALA A 83 18.74 -24.66 -19.08
C ALA A 83 18.61 -23.90 -17.74
N HIS A 84 17.88 -22.78 -17.73
CA HIS A 84 17.55 -22.05 -16.51
C HIS A 84 16.75 -22.92 -15.55
N GLU A 85 15.71 -23.58 -16.03
CA GLU A 85 14.87 -24.45 -15.19
C GLU A 85 15.67 -25.63 -14.61
N ARG A 86 16.49 -26.29 -15.44
CA ARG A 86 17.32 -27.41 -14.98
C ARG A 86 18.31 -26.98 -13.89
N ASN A 87 18.98 -25.84 -14.06
CA ASN A 87 19.96 -25.37 -13.09
C ASN A 87 19.31 -24.77 -11.84
N ALA A 88 18.15 -24.14 -11.97
CA ALA A 88 17.34 -23.70 -10.84
C ALA A 88 16.91 -24.87 -9.95
N LYS A 89 16.48 -26.00 -10.52
CA LYS A 89 16.16 -27.23 -9.77
C LYS A 89 17.35 -27.75 -8.97
N ARG A 90 18.56 -27.71 -9.55
CA ARG A 90 19.78 -28.14 -8.86
C ARG A 90 20.13 -27.22 -7.69
N VAL A 91 19.97 -25.90 -7.88
CA VAL A 91 20.22 -24.89 -6.82
C VAL A 91 19.20 -25.00 -5.69
N LEU A 92 17.91 -25.15 -6.02
CA LEU A 92 16.86 -25.37 -5.03
C LEU A 92 17.15 -26.61 -4.18
N LYS A 93 17.50 -27.74 -4.82
CA LYS A 93 17.83 -28.98 -4.12
C LYS A 93 18.99 -28.81 -3.14
N LEU A 94 20.06 -28.11 -3.56
CA LEU A 94 21.21 -27.86 -2.69
C LEU A 94 20.85 -26.92 -1.53
N ILE A 95 20.05 -25.89 -1.78
CA ILE A 95 19.60 -24.96 -0.74
C ILE A 95 18.76 -25.68 0.33
N VAL A 96 17.86 -26.56 -0.09
CA VAL A 96 17.07 -27.40 0.83
C VAL A 96 17.98 -28.34 1.62
N GLU A 97 18.97 -28.95 0.97
CA GLU A 97 19.91 -29.88 1.63
C GLU A 97 20.85 -29.18 2.63
N LEU A 98 21.25 -27.93 2.37
CA LEU A 98 22.14 -27.18 3.25
C LEU A 98 21.41 -26.51 4.43
N GLU A 99 20.09 -26.31 4.30
CA GLU A 99 19.19 -25.76 5.33
C GLU A 99 19.62 -24.37 5.86
N GLY A 100 18.90 -23.86 6.87
CA GLY A 100 19.29 -22.65 7.63
C GLY A 100 19.50 -21.40 6.76
N LEU A 101 20.69 -20.79 6.84
CA LEU A 101 21.03 -19.56 6.11
C LEU A 101 20.86 -19.70 4.59
N TRP A 102 21.09 -20.90 4.04
CA TRP A 102 20.93 -21.14 2.61
C TRP A 102 19.48 -21.05 2.17
N VAL A 103 18.55 -21.50 3.01
CA VAL A 103 17.11 -21.37 2.77
C VAL A 103 16.69 -19.90 2.81
N LYS A 104 17.18 -19.11 3.78
CA LYS A 104 16.96 -17.66 3.84
C LYS A 104 17.50 -16.94 2.61
N MET A 105 18.69 -17.34 2.14
CA MET A 105 19.28 -16.81 0.92
C MET A 105 18.42 -17.15 -0.31
N GLY A 106 17.93 -18.39 -0.41
CA GLY A 106 17.01 -18.79 -1.48
C GLY A 106 15.69 -18.02 -1.47
N GLN A 107 15.13 -17.76 -0.28
CA GLN A 107 13.95 -16.90 -0.10
C GLN A 107 14.22 -15.47 -0.57
N TYR A 108 15.36 -14.88 -0.18
CA TYR A 108 15.76 -13.55 -0.65
C TYR A 108 16.00 -13.51 -2.16
N LEU A 109 16.71 -14.49 -2.72
CA LEU A 109 16.98 -14.58 -4.15
C LEU A 109 15.69 -14.75 -4.97
N SER A 110 14.67 -15.42 -4.43
CA SER A 110 13.37 -15.57 -5.10
C SER A 110 12.56 -14.27 -5.23
N THR A 111 12.95 -13.17 -4.57
CA THR A 111 12.31 -11.85 -4.76
C THR A 111 13.07 -10.94 -5.72
N ARG A 112 14.23 -11.39 -6.23
CA ARG A 112 15.15 -10.59 -7.06
C ARG A 112 14.97 -10.83 -8.56
N ALA A 113 13.85 -10.35 -9.09
CA ALA A 113 13.56 -10.33 -10.55
C ALA A 113 14.59 -9.57 -11.38
N ASP A 114 15.34 -8.69 -10.74
CA ASP A 114 16.43 -7.91 -11.34
C ASP A 114 17.76 -8.68 -11.45
N VAL A 115 17.90 -9.84 -10.77
CA VAL A 115 19.16 -10.60 -10.70
C VAL A 115 19.05 -11.99 -11.32
N LEU A 116 17.92 -12.68 -11.15
CA LEU A 116 17.77 -14.08 -11.56
C LEU A 116 16.76 -14.27 -12.70
N PRO A 117 17.00 -15.22 -13.62
CA PRO A 117 16.00 -15.61 -14.61
C PRO A 117 14.71 -16.14 -13.96
N GLU A 118 13.58 -15.98 -14.65
CA GLU A 118 12.24 -16.32 -14.14
C GLU A 118 12.14 -17.76 -13.61
N ALA A 119 12.79 -18.73 -14.26
CA ALA A 119 12.79 -20.12 -13.81
C ALA A 119 13.43 -20.33 -12.42
N TYR A 120 14.44 -19.53 -12.06
CA TYR A 120 15.04 -19.55 -10.72
C TYR A 120 14.12 -18.94 -9.67
N ILE A 121 13.48 -17.83 -10.00
CA ILE A 121 12.54 -17.14 -9.12
C ILE A 121 11.35 -18.06 -8.81
N ARG A 122 10.73 -18.62 -9.86
CA ARG A 122 9.60 -19.53 -9.75
C ARG A 122 9.90 -20.73 -8.87
N LEU A 123 11.08 -21.34 -9.01
CA LEU A 123 11.47 -22.52 -8.24
C LEU A 123 11.92 -22.19 -6.81
N LEU A 124 12.69 -21.11 -6.61
CA LEU A 124 13.14 -20.71 -5.28
C LEU A 124 12.01 -20.14 -4.42
N LYS A 125 10.93 -19.61 -5.02
CA LYS A 125 9.74 -19.15 -4.29
C LYS A 125 9.10 -20.27 -3.45
N GLN A 126 9.29 -21.54 -3.82
CA GLN A 126 8.84 -22.70 -3.03
C GLN A 126 9.46 -22.74 -1.62
N LEU A 127 10.64 -22.12 -1.43
CA LEU A 127 11.28 -22.02 -0.12
C LEU A 127 10.54 -21.09 0.84
N GLN A 128 9.61 -20.26 0.35
CA GLN A 128 8.81 -19.37 1.18
C GLN A 128 7.67 -20.13 1.88
N ASP A 129 7.04 -21.07 1.16
CA ASP A 129 5.76 -21.65 1.57
C ASP A 129 5.78 -23.16 1.82
N SER A 130 6.84 -23.89 1.42
CA SER A 130 6.83 -25.36 1.44
C SER A 130 8.22 -25.95 1.69
N LEU A 131 8.72 -25.83 2.93
CA LEU A 131 9.93 -26.54 3.35
C LEU A 131 9.59 -27.94 3.89
N PRO A 132 10.50 -28.92 3.73
CA PRO A 132 10.30 -30.25 4.31
C PRO A 132 10.17 -30.17 5.83
N PRO A 133 9.17 -30.83 6.44
CA PRO A 133 8.98 -30.81 7.89
C PRO A 133 10.09 -31.57 8.62
N ARG A 134 10.41 -31.14 9.84
CA ARG A 134 11.26 -31.93 10.76
C ARG A 134 10.51 -33.13 11.29
N GLY A 135 11.27 -34.15 11.69
CA GLY A 135 10.73 -35.37 12.28
C GLY A 135 9.92 -35.05 13.55
N LEU A 136 8.76 -35.68 13.68
CA LEU A 136 7.82 -35.44 14.78
C LEU A 136 8.45 -35.60 16.17
N GLU A 137 9.40 -36.52 16.31
CA GLU A 137 10.09 -36.77 17.57
C GLU A 137 10.88 -35.54 18.06
N GLU A 138 11.52 -34.80 17.16
CA GLU A 138 12.24 -33.55 17.48
C GLU A 138 11.27 -32.45 17.95
N VAL A 139 10.08 -32.42 17.36
CA VAL A 139 9.02 -31.44 17.64
C VAL A 139 8.49 -31.65 19.04
N CYS A 140 8.06 -32.88 19.35
CA CYS A 140 7.55 -33.24 20.67
C CYS A 140 8.61 -32.98 21.75
N GLN A 141 9.85 -33.43 21.54
CA GLN A 141 10.94 -33.17 22.49
C GLN A 141 11.19 -31.67 22.73
N THR A 142 11.03 -30.84 21.70
CA THR A 142 11.23 -29.39 21.84
C THR A 142 10.11 -28.74 22.64
N ILE A 143 8.86 -29.15 22.39
CA ILE A 143 7.70 -28.68 23.16
C ILE A 143 7.83 -29.08 24.62
N GLU A 144 8.05 -30.37 24.89
CA GLU A 144 8.13 -30.91 26.25
C GLU A 144 9.27 -30.26 27.04
N LYS A 145 10.42 -30.07 26.39
CA LYS A 145 11.57 -29.41 27.02
C LYS A 145 11.32 -27.94 27.34
N GLN A 146 10.57 -27.20 26.50
CA GLN A 146 10.33 -25.78 26.72
C GLN A 146 9.21 -25.52 27.72
N LEU A 147 8.19 -26.37 27.74
CA LEU A 147 7.03 -26.21 28.61
C LEU A 147 7.12 -27.04 29.91
N GLY A 148 8.10 -27.95 30.02
CA GLY A 148 8.36 -28.73 31.23
C GLY A 148 7.31 -29.80 31.53
N GLN A 149 6.47 -30.14 30.55
CA GLN A 149 5.30 -31.01 30.67
C GLN A 149 5.27 -31.98 29.48
N SER A 150 4.73 -33.19 29.65
CA SER A 150 4.62 -34.17 28.55
C SER A 150 3.56 -33.75 27.54
N MET A 151 3.68 -34.21 26.28
CA MET A 151 2.71 -33.89 25.23
C MET A 151 1.26 -34.25 25.63
N ASP A 152 1.07 -35.38 26.31
CA ASP A 152 -0.26 -35.84 26.76
C ASP A 152 -0.86 -34.97 27.88
N SER A 153 0.00 -34.36 28.71
CA SER A 153 -0.44 -33.41 29.73
C SER A 153 -0.77 -32.02 29.15
N LEU A 154 -0.14 -31.66 28.03
CA LEU A 154 -0.32 -30.38 27.36
C LEU A 154 -1.53 -30.36 26.41
N PHE A 155 -1.78 -31.46 25.70
CA PHE A 155 -2.79 -31.52 24.65
C PHE A 155 -3.62 -32.80 24.75
N THR A 156 -4.94 -32.66 24.57
CA THR A 156 -5.84 -33.80 24.34
C THR A 156 -5.67 -34.39 22.95
N SER A 157 -5.29 -33.56 21.96
CA SER A 157 -4.97 -34.02 20.62
C SER A 157 -3.84 -33.19 20.01
N PHE A 158 -2.93 -33.81 19.26
CA PHE A 158 -1.86 -33.11 18.53
C PHE A 158 -1.72 -33.69 17.12
N VAL A 159 -1.96 -32.85 16.11
CA VAL A 159 -1.91 -33.25 14.69
C VAL A 159 -0.45 -33.39 14.27
N ARG A 160 -0.08 -34.63 13.94
CA ARG A 160 1.31 -35.02 13.62
C ARG A 160 1.83 -34.41 12.31
N VAL A 161 0.94 -34.13 11.37
CA VAL A 161 1.28 -33.45 10.11
C VAL A 161 1.27 -31.94 10.35
N PRO A 162 2.37 -31.22 10.08
CA PRO A 162 2.38 -29.78 10.26
C PRO A 162 1.47 -29.09 9.25
N LEU A 163 0.77 -28.06 9.73
CA LEU A 163 -0.02 -27.14 8.93
C LEU A 163 0.86 -26.30 8.00
N ALA A 164 2.06 -25.92 8.46
CA ALA A 164 3.04 -25.18 7.66
C ALA A 164 4.47 -25.38 8.22
N THR A 165 5.46 -25.35 7.34
CA THR A 165 6.88 -25.45 7.70
C THR A 165 7.65 -24.26 7.12
N ALA A 166 8.33 -23.51 7.99
CA ALA A 166 9.16 -22.38 7.62
C ALA A 166 10.62 -22.60 8.05
N SER A 167 11.51 -21.72 7.58
CA SER A 167 12.96 -21.76 7.83
C SER A 167 13.39 -21.77 9.31
N ILE A 168 12.51 -21.37 10.23
CA ILE A 168 12.81 -21.16 11.65
C ILE A 168 11.94 -22.03 12.57
N ALA A 169 10.75 -22.40 12.11
CA ALA A 169 9.75 -23.09 12.90
C ALA A 169 8.81 -23.88 12.00
N GLN A 170 8.13 -24.86 12.58
CA GLN A 170 6.99 -25.53 11.98
C GLN A 170 5.76 -25.43 12.87
N VAL A 171 4.59 -25.55 12.26
CA VAL A 171 3.31 -25.21 12.86
C VAL A 171 2.43 -26.44 12.86
N HIS A 172 1.89 -26.82 14.02
CA HIS A 172 0.98 -27.95 14.19
C HIS A 172 -0.37 -27.48 14.75
N ARG A 173 -1.44 -28.19 14.43
CA ARG A 173 -2.74 -28.01 15.11
C ARG A 173 -2.78 -28.93 16.33
N ALA A 174 -3.35 -28.45 17.43
CA ALA A 174 -3.57 -29.24 18.64
C ALA A 174 -4.86 -28.82 19.35
N THR A 175 -5.31 -29.60 20.32
CA THR A 175 -6.47 -29.31 21.17
C THR A 175 -6.03 -29.38 22.63
N LEU A 176 -6.33 -28.37 23.42
CA LEU A 176 -6.08 -28.33 24.86
C LEU A 176 -7.17 -29.11 25.63
N HIS A 177 -6.92 -29.42 26.91
CA HIS A 177 -7.85 -30.18 27.77
C HIS A 177 -9.16 -29.47 28.10
N ASP A 178 -9.25 -28.16 27.88
CA ASP A 178 -10.48 -27.38 27.99
C ASP A 178 -11.33 -27.39 26.70
N GLY A 179 -10.88 -28.13 25.68
CA GLY A 179 -11.53 -28.23 24.37
C GLY A 179 -11.14 -27.16 23.38
N GLN A 180 -10.26 -26.21 23.74
CA GLN A 180 -9.82 -25.15 22.83
C GLN A 180 -8.89 -25.70 21.73
N GLU A 181 -9.22 -25.43 20.46
CA GLU A 181 -8.30 -25.67 19.34
C GLU A 181 -7.21 -24.60 19.30
N VAL A 182 -5.95 -25.03 19.23
CA VAL A 182 -4.78 -24.17 19.20
C VAL A 182 -3.83 -24.51 18.06
N VAL A 183 -2.99 -23.54 17.73
CA VAL A 183 -1.90 -23.71 16.77
C VAL A 183 -0.57 -23.64 17.52
N VAL A 184 0.17 -24.75 17.52
CA VAL A 184 1.44 -24.90 18.21
C VAL A 184 2.57 -24.65 17.21
N LYS A 185 3.22 -23.49 17.33
CA LYS A 185 4.39 -23.12 16.53
C LYS A 185 5.66 -23.51 17.25
N VAL A 186 6.36 -24.51 16.72
CA VAL A 186 7.56 -25.10 17.31
C VAL A 186 8.78 -24.63 16.54
N GLN A 187 9.71 -23.98 17.23
CA GLN A 187 10.99 -23.57 16.65
C GLN A 187 11.90 -24.79 16.45
N HIS A 188 12.64 -24.84 15.34
CA HIS A 188 13.57 -25.94 15.06
C HIS A 188 14.69 -26.00 16.12
N LYS A 189 15.12 -27.21 16.49
CA LYS A 189 16.19 -27.39 17.48
C LYS A 189 17.50 -26.82 16.93
N GLY A 190 18.23 -26.06 17.77
CA GLY A 190 19.48 -25.41 17.36
C GLY A 190 19.31 -24.07 16.63
N ILE A 191 18.08 -23.51 16.57
CA ILE A 191 17.88 -22.17 16.01
C ILE A 191 18.68 -21.09 16.74
N LYS A 192 18.88 -21.22 18.06
CA LYS A 192 19.71 -20.29 18.83
C LYS A 192 21.15 -20.28 18.32
N THR A 193 21.69 -21.42 17.86
CA THR A 193 23.03 -21.49 17.26
C THR A 193 23.06 -20.83 15.88
N ILE A 194 22.00 -20.96 15.08
CA ILE A 194 21.84 -20.30 13.77
C ILE A 194 21.63 -18.78 13.91
N ILE A 195 20.91 -18.35 14.96
CA ILE A 195 20.69 -16.94 15.32
C ILE A 195 21.97 -16.33 15.92
N LEU A 196 22.66 -17.05 16.81
CA LEU A 196 23.97 -16.68 17.35
C LEU A 196 25.05 -16.64 16.26
N GLU A 197 24.98 -17.51 15.25
CA GLU A 197 25.84 -17.43 14.06
C GLU A 197 25.57 -16.14 13.26
N THR A 198 24.34 -15.62 13.30
CA THR A 198 23.97 -14.33 12.72
C THR A 198 24.52 -13.16 13.54
N ASP A 199 24.68 -13.32 14.85
CA ASP A 199 25.26 -12.30 15.75
C ASP A 199 26.80 -12.35 15.77
N ILE A 200 27.42 -13.53 15.69
CA ILE A 200 28.87 -13.72 15.50
C ILE A 200 29.30 -13.15 14.14
N LEU A 201 28.46 -13.26 13.10
CA LEU A 201 28.68 -12.56 11.83
C LEU A 201 28.66 -11.03 11.97
N LYS A 202 27.77 -10.47 12.81
CA LYS A 202 27.77 -9.03 13.13
C LYS A 202 29.00 -8.62 13.94
N GLU A 203 29.49 -9.50 14.80
CA GLU A 203 30.59 -9.24 15.73
C GLU A 203 31.98 -9.46 15.12
N ALA A 204 32.12 -10.42 14.20
CA ALA A 204 33.32 -10.60 13.36
C ALA A 204 33.47 -9.47 12.34
N TYR A 205 32.36 -8.90 11.86
CA TYR A 205 32.36 -7.68 11.05
C TYR A 205 32.79 -6.45 11.88
N ARG A 206 32.40 -6.38 13.17
CA ARG A 206 32.86 -5.35 14.12
C ARG A 206 34.35 -5.49 14.50
N ARG A 207 34.87 -6.72 14.67
CA ARG A 207 36.24 -6.97 15.16
C ARG A 207 37.37 -6.66 14.17
N ASN A 208 37.10 -6.63 12.87
CA ASN A 208 38.12 -6.30 11.84
C ASN A 208 38.28 -4.79 11.56
N PHE A 209 37.53 -3.91 12.23
CA PHE A 209 37.67 -2.46 12.09
C PHE A 209 37.51 -1.75 13.45
N PRO A 210 38.60 -1.54 14.20
CA PRO A 210 38.53 -0.73 15.40
C PRO A 210 38.45 0.74 15.00
N VAL A 211 37.25 1.33 15.03
CA VAL A 211 37.09 2.79 14.91
C VAL A 211 37.26 3.39 16.30
N LYS A 212 38.45 3.94 16.54
CA LYS A 212 38.65 5.01 17.51
C LYS A 212 38.96 6.28 16.74
N TRP A 213 38.39 7.38 17.25
CA TRP A 213 38.85 8.77 17.25
C TRP A 213 38.07 9.87 16.51
N ALA A 214 38.11 11.01 17.22
CA ALA A 214 38.06 12.42 16.84
C ALA A 214 36.75 13.03 16.35
N HIS A 215 36.13 13.82 17.23
CA HIS A 215 35.35 14.98 16.80
C HIS A 215 36.29 16.02 16.16
N SER A 216 36.08 16.36 14.89
CA SER A 216 36.59 17.60 14.32
C SER A 216 35.42 18.49 13.93
N LYS A 217 35.22 19.58 14.67
CA LYS A 217 34.46 20.73 14.21
C LYS A 217 35.27 21.41 13.11
N SER A 218 34.72 21.53 11.91
CA SER A 218 35.24 22.44 10.88
C SER A 218 34.09 23.29 10.36
N SER A 219 34.35 24.59 10.24
CA SER A 219 33.42 25.64 9.88
C SER A 219 33.09 25.62 8.39
N MET A 220 31.82 25.42 8.03
CA MET A 220 31.32 25.70 6.67
C MET A 220 29.88 26.21 6.72
N ALA A 221 29.52 26.94 5.66
CA ALA A 221 28.40 27.87 5.55
C ALA A 221 27.01 27.30 5.88
N ALA A 222 26.14 28.17 6.42
CA ALA A 222 24.78 27.87 6.82
C ALA A 222 23.87 27.54 5.62
N ALA A 223 23.04 26.50 5.76
CA ALA A 223 22.01 26.15 4.79
C ALA A 223 20.83 27.15 4.82
N PRO A 224 20.11 27.37 3.70
CA PRO A 224 18.92 28.22 3.70
C PRO A 224 17.78 27.57 4.50
N GLU A 225 17.14 28.35 5.39
CA GLU A 225 16.04 27.93 6.30
C GLU A 225 14.68 27.73 5.59
N ASP A 226 14.63 27.10 4.41
CA ASP A 226 13.34 26.69 3.82
C ASP A 226 12.85 25.39 4.48
N ASN A 227 12.24 25.55 5.65
CA ASN A 227 11.67 24.52 6.52
C ASN A 227 10.39 23.85 5.98
N THR A 228 10.11 23.97 4.68
CA THR A 228 8.90 23.43 4.07
C THR A 228 9.12 22.04 3.46
N GLY A 229 8.15 21.14 3.67
CA GLY A 229 8.18 19.76 3.16
C GLY A 229 8.25 18.70 4.26
N SER A 230 8.21 17.41 3.88
CA SER A 230 8.35 16.30 4.82
C SER A 230 9.76 16.20 5.41
N LEU A 231 9.94 15.38 6.45
CA LEU A 231 11.24 15.20 7.10
C LEU A 231 12.29 14.63 6.12
N LYS A 232 11.88 13.69 5.24
CA LYS A 232 12.71 13.18 4.14
C LYS A 232 13.11 14.28 3.18
N GLU A 233 12.20 15.16 2.77
CA GLU A 233 12.49 16.28 1.87
C GLU A 233 13.44 17.29 2.50
N GLN A 234 13.22 17.65 3.77
CA GLN A 234 14.10 18.56 4.51
C GLN A 234 15.52 17.98 4.61
N LEU A 235 15.66 16.70 4.93
CA LEU A 235 16.94 16.00 4.90
C LEU A 235 17.52 15.94 3.48
N ALA A 236 16.71 15.66 2.47
CA ALA A 236 17.15 15.60 1.08
C ALA A 236 17.76 16.94 0.65
N LYS A 237 17.14 18.08 0.96
CA LYS A 237 17.69 19.43 0.69
C LYS A 237 19.07 19.63 1.32
N VAL A 238 19.28 19.16 2.55
CA VAL A 238 20.60 19.21 3.23
C VAL A 238 21.64 18.36 2.49
N PHE A 239 21.27 17.13 2.12
CA PHE A 239 22.17 16.23 1.39
C PHE A 239 22.42 16.65 -0.05
N GLU A 240 21.48 17.35 -0.69
CA GLU A 240 21.62 17.84 -2.06
C GLU A 240 22.83 18.78 -2.21
N VAL A 241 23.01 19.69 -1.25
CA VAL A 241 24.19 20.59 -1.20
C VAL A 241 25.48 19.77 -1.19
N SER A 242 25.55 18.76 -0.31
CA SER A 242 26.72 17.89 -0.22
C SER A 242 26.97 17.07 -1.50
N LEU A 243 25.91 16.53 -2.11
CA LEU A 243 26.01 15.74 -3.33
C LEU A 243 26.55 16.59 -4.50
N ARG A 244 26.07 17.82 -4.67
CA ARG A 244 26.54 18.75 -5.71
C ARG A 244 28.02 19.08 -5.57
N VAL A 245 28.52 19.20 -4.34
CA VAL A 245 29.95 19.43 -4.07
C VAL A 245 30.78 18.16 -4.30
N THR A 246 30.26 17.00 -3.90
CA THR A 246 30.99 15.72 -3.97
C THR A 246 31.12 15.19 -5.40
N VAL A 247 30.12 15.41 -6.25
CA VAL A 247 30.09 14.93 -7.65
C VAL A 247 29.50 16.00 -8.57
N PRO A 248 30.23 17.11 -8.82
CA PRO A 248 29.72 18.25 -9.59
C PRO A 248 29.34 17.89 -11.04
N ASP A 249 30.00 16.88 -11.62
CA ASP A 249 29.72 16.40 -12.98
C ASP A 249 28.44 15.54 -13.10
N GLN A 250 27.69 15.35 -12.00
CA GLN A 250 26.45 14.56 -11.96
C GLN A 250 25.30 15.36 -11.30
N PRO A 251 24.91 16.52 -11.87
CA PRO A 251 23.94 17.43 -11.26
C PRO A 251 22.53 16.82 -11.12
N GLU A 252 22.20 15.79 -11.90
CA GLU A 252 20.89 15.13 -11.88
C GLU A 252 20.70 14.09 -10.75
N VAL A 253 21.68 13.89 -9.87
CA VAL A 253 21.56 12.89 -8.80
C VAL A 253 20.74 13.43 -7.63
N ALA A 254 19.53 12.90 -7.48
CA ALA A 254 18.68 13.18 -6.34
C ALA A 254 19.18 12.49 -5.04
N PRO A 255 19.05 13.14 -3.87
CA PRO A 255 19.26 12.50 -2.57
C PRO A 255 18.35 11.29 -2.36
N LEU A 256 18.90 10.21 -1.81
CA LEU A 256 18.22 8.96 -1.50
C LEU A 256 18.14 8.79 0.01
N ILE A 257 17.17 9.47 0.62
CA ILE A 257 16.91 9.44 2.06
C ILE A 257 15.92 8.34 2.40
N ALA A 258 16.23 7.53 3.42
CA ALA A 258 15.34 6.48 3.91
C ALA A 258 15.36 6.44 5.45
N VAL A 259 14.29 5.94 6.05
CA VAL A 259 14.26 5.66 7.49
C VAL A 259 15.22 4.50 7.78
N CYS A 260 15.97 4.60 8.89
CA CYS A 260 16.85 3.52 9.32
C CYS A 260 16.04 2.28 9.73
N SER A 261 16.41 1.12 9.17
CA SER A 261 15.76 -0.16 9.50
C SER A 261 16.06 -0.67 10.92
N LYS A 262 17.08 -0.13 11.59
CA LYS A 262 17.44 -0.43 12.99
C LYS A 262 17.65 0.87 13.75
N LYS A 263 17.04 0.99 14.93
CA LYS A 263 17.13 2.20 15.77
C LYS A 263 18.54 2.51 16.25
N GLU A 264 19.37 1.48 16.40
CA GLU A 264 20.77 1.59 16.87
C GLU A 264 21.71 2.25 15.85
N THR A 265 21.29 2.41 14.59
CA THR A 265 22.13 2.98 13.53
C THR A 265 21.89 4.46 13.29
N GLY A 266 20.75 5.01 13.70
CA GLY A 266 20.31 6.39 13.48
C GLY A 266 18.80 6.46 13.23
N ASP A 267 18.27 7.66 12.98
CA ASP A 267 16.85 7.88 12.63
C ASP A 267 16.62 7.71 11.12
N TYR A 268 17.50 8.31 10.31
CA TYR A 268 17.47 8.26 8.84
C TYR A 268 18.83 7.86 8.28
N GLN A 269 18.88 7.50 7.00
CA GLN A 269 20.10 7.20 6.27
C GLN A 269 20.06 7.77 4.85
N CYS A 270 21.21 8.26 4.38
CA CYS A 270 21.44 8.60 2.98
C CYS A 270 22.17 7.44 2.27
N ASN A 271 21.59 6.99 1.16
CA ASN A 271 21.99 5.77 0.43
C ASN A 271 22.72 6.06 -0.90
N ASN A 272 23.04 7.31 -1.20
CA ASN A 272 23.59 7.74 -2.49
C ASN A 272 24.96 7.14 -2.85
N ALA A 273 25.79 6.80 -1.86
CA ALA A 273 27.19 6.45 -2.11
C ALA A 273 27.38 5.27 -3.09
N MET A 274 26.51 4.25 -3.02
CA MET A 274 26.59 3.08 -3.90
C MET A 274 26.17 3.38 -5.34
N SER A 275 25.02 4.06 -5.52
CA SER A 275 24.50 4.41 -6.85
C SER A 275 25.40 5.42 -7.54
N LEU A 276 25.95 6.39 -6.80
CA LEU A 276 26.95 7.33 -7.29
C LEU A 276 28.21 6.63 -7.75
N TRP A 277 28.76 5.74 -6.92
CA TRP A 277 29.96 4.98 -7.31
C TRP A 277 29.76 4.21 -8.61
N ALA A 278 28.59 3.60 -8.81
CA ALA A 278 28.27 2.91 -10.06
C ALA A 278 28.27 3.86 -11.28
N LYS A 279 27.89 5.13 -11.12
CA LYS A 279 27.87 6.14 -12.18
C LYS A 279 29.25 6.72 -12.51
N ILE A 280 30.12 6.89 -11.52
CA ILE A 280 31.40 7.61 -11.66
C ILE A 280 32.61 6.70 -11.81
N LYS A 281 32.50 5.41 -11.45
CA LYS A 281 33.61 4.46 -11.56
C LYS A 281 34.12 4.39 -13.01
N GLY A 282 35.43 4.60 -13.18
CA GLY A 282 36.09 4.56 -14.49
C GLY A 282 36.08 5.89 -15.26
N LYS A 283 35.48 6.95 -14.71
CA LYS A 283 35.44 8.29 -15.31
C LYS A 283 36.46 9.26 -14.71
N GLY A 284 37.66 8.77 -14.36
CA GLY A 284 38.74 9.62 -13.83
C GLY A 284 38.53 10.17 -12.41
N THR A 285 37.53 9.69 -11.67
CA THR A 285 37.28 10.09 -10.28
C THR A 285 38.43 9.74 -9.32
N GLU A 286 38.63 10.56 -8.28
CA GLU A 286 39.56 10.30 -7.19
C GLU A 286 39.10 9.17 -6.26
N PHE A 287 37.80 8.87 -6.21
CA PHE A 287 37.26 7.86 -5.30
C PHE A 287 37.69 6.44 -5.69
N ARG A 288 37.91 5.59 -4.67
CA ARG A 288 38.37 4.20 -4.81
C ARG A 288 37.38 3.21 -4.17
N GLY A 289 36.09 3.42 -4.41
CA GLY A 289 35.00 2.60 -3.89
C GLY A 289 33.82 3.45 -3.39
N PRO A 290 32.70 2.82 -3.02
CA PRO A 290 31.52 3.54 -2.54
C PRO A 290 31.71 4.13 -1.14
N GLN A 291 32.49 3.49 -0.27
CA GLN A 291 32.71 3.99 1.09
C GLN A 291 33.47 5.35 1.11
N PRO A 292 34.54 5.56 0.32
CA PRO A 292 35.13 6.90 0.13
C PRO A 292 34.15 7.95 -0.40
N VAL A 293 33.21 7.58 -1.28
CA VAL A 293 32.16 8.50 -1.74
C VAL A 293 31.27 8.91 -0.57
N GLY A 294 30.85 7.95 0.26
CA GLY A 294 30.07 8.25 1.48
C GLY A 294 30.83 9.15 2.47
N GLN A 295 32.14 8.98 2.59
CA GLN A 295 33.00 9.86 3.40
C GLN A 295 33.03 11.29 2.86
N ALA A 296 33.18 11.45 1.55
CA ALA A 296 33.17 12.77 0.93
C ALA A 296 31.81 13.46 1.08
N ILE A 297 30.70 12.74 0.90
CA ILE A 297 29.35 13.28 1.14
C ILE A 297 29.20 13.71 2.61
N LEU A 298 29.68 12.92 3.57
CA LEU A 298 29.61 13.30 4.98
C LEU A 298 30.46 14.55 5.28
N GLN A 299 31.67 14.64 4.71
CA GLN A 299 32.57 15.79 4.91
C GLN A 299 32.02 17.09 4.31
N ASN A 300 31.31 16.99 3.19
CA ASN A 300 30.70 18.12 2.49
C ASN A 300 29.29 18.45 3.00
N LEU A 301 28.82 17.80 4.07
CA LEU A 301 27.49 18.06 4.62
C LEU A 301 27.48 19.43 5.33
N PRO A 302 26.55 20.34 5.00
CA PRO A 302 26.47 21.64 5.66
C PRO A 302 26.01 21.49 7.12
N THR A 303 26.37 22.45 7.97
CA THR A 303 25.88 22.49 9.34
C THR A 303 24.37 22.74 9.37
N SER A 304 23.65 21.99 10.19
CA SER A 304 22.19 22.10 10.33
C SER A 304 21.76 21.79 11.75
N ASP A 305 20.91 22.65 12.33
CA ASP A 305 20.33 22.44 13.67
C ASP A 305 19.47 21.17 13.76
N MET A 306 19.03 20.64 12.61
CA MET A 306 18.26 19.40 12.50
C MET A 306 19.10 18.17 12.82
N ILE A 307 20.40 18.19 12.55
CA ILE A 307 21.28 17.02 12.62
C ILE A 307 22.12 17.11 13.90
N GLU A 308 21.94 16.13 14.79
CA GLU A 308 22.76 16.00 16.00
C GLU A 308 24.08 15.28 15.70
N SER A 309 24.01 14.20 14.92
CA SER A 309 25.21 13.48 14.49
C SER A 309 24.97 12.70 13.21
N CYS A 310 26.07 12.42 12.50
CA CYS A 310 26.08 11.51 11.37
C CYS A 310 27.21 10.49 11.51
N SER A 311 26.99 9.29 10.98
CA SER A 311 27.99 8.22 10.97
C SER A 311 27.97 7.46 9.65
N ILE A 312 29.09 6.84 9.27
CA ILE A 312 29.15 6.01 8.06
C ILE A 312 29.08 4.53 8.43
N ALA A 313 28.24 3.79 7.71
CA ALA A 313 28.07 2.37 7.88
C ALA A 313 28.27 1.60 6.56
N GLY A 314 28.89 0.43 6.67
CA GLY A 314 29.05 -0.53 5.57
C GLY A 314 29.68 0.07 4.30
N PRO A 315 29.06 -0.11 3.11
CA PRO A 315 29.61 0.33 1.83
C PRO A 315 29.54 1.86 1.59
N GLY A 316 29.13 2.67 2.58
CA GLY A 316 29.00 4.12 2.44
C GLY A 316 27.62 4.67 2.76
N PHE A 317 26.80 3.96 3.53
CA PHE A 317 25.56 4.51 4.09
C PHE A 317 25.90 5.60 5.09
N ILE A 318 25.20 6.73 5.03
CA ILE A 318 25.40 7.84 5.96
C ILE A 318 24.19 7.88 6.87
N ASN A 319 24.32 7.35 8.08
CA ASN A 319 23.25 7.37 9.05
C ASN A 319 23.19 8.74 9.73
N VAL A 320 21.98 9.20 10.04
CA VAL A 320 21.67 10.52 10.57
C VAL A 320 20.86 10.35 11.84
N THR A 321 21.33 10.97 12.92
CA THR A 321 20.58 11.14 14.16
C THR A 321 20.13 12.59 14.25
N LEU A 322 18.82 12.78 14.41
CA LEU A 322 18.18 14.08 14.49
C LEU A 322 18.32 14.68 15.89
N SER A 323 18.47 16.00 15.94
CA SER A 323 18.53 16.77 17.19
C SER A 323 17.22 16.67 17.97
N THR A 324 17.33 16.14 19.18
CA THR A 324 16.20 16.02 20.11
C THR A 324 15.55 17.39 20.42
N GLN A 325 16.38 18.44 20.53
CA GLN A 325 15.88 19.82 20.73
C GLN A 325 15.17 20.35 19.49
N TRP A 326 15.66 20.03 18.30
CA TRP A 326 15.01 20.41 17.05
C TRP A 326 13.67 19.71 16.87
N ILE A 327 13.58 18.41 17.18
CA ILE A 327 12.31 17.65 17.16
C ILE A 327 11.30 18.33 18.09
N ALA A 328 11.72 18.64 19.32
CA ALA A 328 10.88 19.31 20.30
C ALA A 328 10.34 20.65 19.80
N LYS A 329 11.23 21.49 19.23
CA LYS A 329 10.87 22.78 18.65
C LYS A 329 9.87 22.64 17.50
N LYS A 330 10.07 21.67 16.59
CA LYS A 330 9.15 21.44 15.46
C LYS A 330 7.75 21.03 15.91
N ILE A 331 7.64 20.17 16.93
CA ILE A 331 6.35 19.77 17.51
C ILE A 331 5.67 20.97 18.18
N HIS A 332 6.43 21.76 18.94
CA HIS A 332 5.89 22.95 19.59
C HIS A 332 5.37 23.97 18.57
N ASN A 333 6.13 24.25 17.50
CA ASN A 333 5.67 25.12 16.42
C ASN A 333 4.40 24.60 15.74
N MET A 334 4.26 23.28 15.56
CA MET A 334 3.02 22.69 15.02
C MET A 334 1.82 22.94 15.93
N LEU A 335 2.03 22.90 17.24
CA LEU A 335 0.97 23.17 18.21
C LEU A 335 0.53 24.64 18.22
N THR A 336 1.44 25.59 17.94
CA THR A 336 1.14 27.03 17.91
C THR A 336 0.59 27.47 16.56
N ASP A 337 1.19 27.00 15.47
CA ASP A 337 0.93 27.47 14.10
C ASP A 337 -0.13 26.60 13.40
N GLY A 338 -0.42 25.43 13.97
CA GLY A 338 -1.41 24.47 13.49
C GLY A 338 -0.81 23.34 12.65
N ILE A 339 -1.50 22.19 12.69
CA ILE A 339 -1.10 20.96 11.98
C ILE A 339 -0.98 21.13 10.46
N ASP A 340 -1.70 22.09 9.88
CA ASP A 340 -1.67 22.33 8.43
C ASP A 340 -0.30 22.85 7.95
N THR A 341 0.58 23.30 8.86
CA THR A 341 1.99 23.60 8.55
C THR A 341 2.80 22.35 8.16
N TRP A 342 2.33 21.15 8.53
CA TRP A 342 2.92 19.86 8.18
C TRP A 342 2.28 19.22 6.94
N ALA A 343 1.35 19.91 6.26
CA ALA A 343 0.82 19.43 4.99
C ALA A 343 1.96 19.21 3.97
N PRO A 344 2.09 18.02 3.38
CA PRO A 344 3.11 17.79 2.36
C PRO A 344 2.76 18.58 1.10
N LYS A 345 3.78 18.92 0.32
CA LYS A 345 3.61 19.63 -0.96
C LYS A 345 3.78 18.63 -2.09
N LEU A 346 2.73 18.42 -2.86
CA LEU A 346 2.79 17.54 -4.03
C LEU A 346 3.08 18.35 -5.30
N PRO A 347 3.75 17.76 -6.31
CA PRO A 347 4.08 18.45 -7.57
C PRO A 347 2.88 18.63 -8.51
N VAL A 348 1.66 18.47 -8.00
CA VAL A 348 0.40 18.52 -8.74
C VAL A 348 -0.48 19.61 -8.15
N LYS A 349 -1.08 20.43 -9.01
CA LYS A 349 -1.97 21.53 -8.59
C LYS A 349 -3.42 21.11 -8.54
N ARG A 350 -3.87 20.36 -9.53
CA ARG A 350 -5.27 19.94 -9.67
C ARG A 350 -5.39 18.45 -9.95
N ALA A 351 -6.19 17.77 -9.14
CA ALA A 351 -6.49 16.37 -9.30
C ALA A 351 -8.01 16.11 -9.39
N ILE A 352 -8.38 15.07 -10.12
CA ILE A 352 -9.72 14.49 -10.09
C ILE A 352 -9.63 13.14 -9.40
N VAL A 353 -10.56 12.88 -8.48
CA VAL A 353 -10.76 11.54 -7.92
C VAL A 353 -12.16 11.08 -8.32
N ASP A 354 -12.21 10.08 -9.19
CA ASP A 354 -13.43 9.45 -9.69
C ASP A 354 -13.73 8.20 -8.85
N PHE A 355 -14.82 8.24 -8.09
CA PHE A 355 -15.16 7.19 -7.15
C PHE A 355 -16.66 7.11 -6.81
N SER A 356 -17.02 6.06 -6.09
CA SER A 356 -18.39 5.63 -5.77
C SER A 356 -19.14 5.04 -6.97
N SER A 357 -19.42 5.88 -7.96
CA SER A 357 -19.97 5.54 -9.29
C SER A 357 -21.05 4.44 -9.28
N PRO A 358 -22.13 4.57 -8.47
CA PRO A 358 -23.22 3.62 -8.48
C PRO A 358 -24.01 3.67 -9.79
N ASN A 359 -24.78 2.62 -10.05
CA ASN A 359 -25.71 2.58 -11.19
C ASN A 359 -27.10 3.03 -10.74
N ILE A 360 -27.73 3.93 -11.50
CA ILE A 360 -29.12 4.34 -11.27
C ILE A 360 -30.03 3.11 -11.35
N ALA A 361 -31.10 3.13 -10.54
CA ALA A 361 -32.06 2.02 -10.41
C ALA A 361 -31.50 0.71 -9.84
N LYS A 362 -30.29 0.73 -9.29
CA LYS A 362 -29.73 -0.38 -8.50
C LYS A 362 -29.30 0.13 -7.14
N GLU A 363 -29.43 -0.71 -6.12
CA GLU A 363 -28.95 -0.36 -4.79
C GLU A 363 -27.42 -0.34 -4.74
N MET A 364 -26.90 0.56 -3.89
CA MET A 364 -25.49 0.54 -3.56
C MET A 364 -25.18 -0.73 -2.75
N HIS A 365 -24.05 -1.34 -3.04
CA HIS A 365 -23.60 -2.59 -2.45
C HIS A 365 -22.15 -2.44 -1.99
N VAL A 366 -21.63 -3.43 -1.26
CA VAL A 366 -20.27 -3.39 -0.67
C VAL A 366 -19.13 -3.07 -1.64
N GLY A 367 -19.25 -3.39 -2.94
CA GLY A 367 -18.30 -2.93 -3.96
C GLY A 367 -18.25 -1.40 -4.14
N HIS A 368 -19.42 -0.74 -4.15
CA HIS A 368 -19.52 0.72 -4.20
C HIS A 368 -19.05 1.35 -2.89
N LEU A 369 -19.24 0.66 -1.76
CA LEU A 369 -18.72 1.09 -0.45
C LEU A 369 -17.20 1.23 -0.47
N ARG A 370 -16.47 0.22 -0.99
CA ARG A 370 -15.00 0.28 -1.08
C ARG A 370 -14.52 1.46 -1.90
N SER A 371 -15.07 1.63 -3.11
CA SER A 371 -14.75 2.78 -3.97
C SER A 371 -15.04 4.09 -3.24
N THR A 372 -16.17 4.18 -2.55
CA THR A 372 -16.59 5.37 -1.77
C THR A 372 -15.59 5.72 -0.67
N ILE A 373 -15.18 4.75 0.15
CA ILE A 373 -14.31 4.97 1.30
C ILE A 373 -12.86 5.25 0.86
N ILE A 374 -12.33 4.46 -0.07
CA ILE A 374 -10.96 4.63 -0.60
C ILE A 374 -10.86 5.97 -1.34
N GLY A 375 -11.82 6.28 -2.21
CA GLY A 375 -11.82 7.51 -2.99
C GLY A 375 -11.93 8.77 -2.13
N ASP A 376 -12.83 8.78 -1.14
CA ASP A 376 -12.96 9.91 -0.21
C ASP A 376 -11.68 10.10 0.62
N THR A 377 -11.05 9.00 1.06
CA THR A 377 -9.78 9.05 1.80
C THR A 377 -8.65 9.64 0.95
N LEU A 378 -8.52 9.19 -0.30
CA LEU A 378 -7.52 9.73 -1.23
C LEU A 378 -7.78 11.22 -1.52
N ALA A 379 -9.04 11.61 -1.75
CA ALA A 379 -9.40 13.01 -1.96
C ALA A 379 -9.01 13.89 -0.78
N ARG A 380 -9.32 13.49 0.45
CA ARG A 380 -8.96 14.23 1.67
C ARG A 380 -7.45 14.38 1.86
N MET A 381 -6.68 13.33 1.58
CA MET A 381 -5.21 13.40 1.68
C MET A 381 -4.61 14.35 0.63
N LEU A 382 -5.13 14.34 -0.59
CA LEU A 382 -4.72 15.27 -1.64
C LEU A 382 -5.11 16.72 -1.30
N GLU A 383 -6.33 16.95 -0.81
CA GLU A 383 -6.79 18.28 -0.34
C GLU A 383 -5.95 18.81 0.81
N TYR A 384 -5.62 17.96 1.79
CA TYR A 384 -4.73 18.33 2.89
C TYR A 384 -3.35 18.72 2.37
N SER A 385 -2.87 18.04 1.32
CA SER A 385 -1.63 18.34 0.58
C SER A 385 -1.75 19.55 -0.37
N LYS A 386 -2.81 20.37 -0.21
CA LYS A 386 -3.09 21.61 -0.95
C LYS A 386 -3.29 21.42 -2.46
N VAL A 387 -3.68 20.22 -2.89
CA VAL A 387 -4.14 19.96 -4.25
C VAL A 387 -5.60 20.40 -4.38
N ASP A 388 -5.94 21.10 -5.46
CA ASP A 388 -7.33 21.37 -5.85
C ASP A 388 -7.98 20.07 -6.34
N VAL A 389 -8.83 19.46 -5.51
CA VAL A 389 -9.43 18.16 -5.79
C VAL A 389 -10.87 18.29 -6.25
N LEU A 390 -11.11 17.80 -7.46
CA LEU A 390 -12.43 17.64 -8.04
C LEU A 390 -12.90 16.21 -7.78
N ARG A 391 -13.84 16.05 -6.86
CA ARG A 391 -14.44 14.75 -6.52
C ARG A 391 -15.56 14.43 -7.50
N ARG A 392 -15.42 13.36 -8.28
CA ARG A 392 -16.35 13.01 -9.35
C ARG A 392 -17.08 11.71 -9.05
N ASN A 393 -18.40 11.74 -9.15
CA ASN A 393 -19.24 10.56 -9.09
C ASN A 393 -19.71 10.22 -10.51
N HIS A 394 -19.06 9.24 -11.14
CA HIS A 394 -19.36 8.82 -12.50
C HIS A 394 -20.52 7.82 -12.53
N VAL A 395 -21.69 8.31 -12.15
CA VAL A 395 -22.91 7.51 -12.02
C VAL A 395 -23.33 6.91 -13.36
N GLY A 396 -23.71 5.63 -13.34
CA GLY A 396 -24.32 4.93 -14.47
C GLY A 396 -25.77 5.36 -14.68
N ASP A 397 -25.97 6.57 -15.18
CA ASP A 397 -27.27 7.21 -15.41
C ASP A 397 -27.72 7.20 -16.88
N TRP A 398 -26.99 6.48 -17.73
CA TRP A 398 -27.31 6.32 -19.14
C TRP A 398 -27.19 4.85 -19.57
N GLY A 399 -28.09 4.37 -20.42
CA GLY A 399 -28.04 2.98 -20.89
C GLY A 399 -29.39 2.39 -21.30
N THR A 400 -29.35 1.20 -21.89
CA THR A 400 -30.55 0.54 -22.45
C THR A 400 -31.55 0.11 -21.37
N GLN A 401 -31.10 -0.07 -20.13
CA GLN A 401 -31.95 -0.41 -18.98
C GLN A 401 -33.02 0.66 -18.70
N PHE A 402 -32.81 1.91 -19.10
CA PHE A 402 -33.79 2.97 -18.88
C PHE A 402 -35.04 2.81 -19.71
N GLY A 403 -34.97 2.15 -20.87
CA GLY A 403 -36.15 1.90 -21.69
C GLY A 403 -37.20 1.07 -20.97
N MET A 404 -36.79 -0.03 -20.32
CA MET A 404 -37.71 -0.87 -19.54
C MET A 404 -38.19 -0.16 -18.28
N LEU A 405 -37.35 0.65 -17.63
CA LEU A 405 -37.74 1.39 -16.42
C LEU A 405 -38.78 2.47 -16.74
N ILE A 406 -38.60 3.21 -17.83
CA ILE A 406 -39.51 4.28 -18.25
C ILE A 406 -40.86 3.71 -18.71
N GLU A 407 -40.87 2.66 -19.53
CA GLU A 407 -42.13 2.05 -19.96
C GLU A 407 -42.88 1.42 -18.77
N PHE A 408 -42.16 0.76 -17.85
CA PHE A 408 -42.77 0.24 -16.63
C PHE A 408 -43.33 1.37 -15.74
N LEU A 409 -42.66 2.52 -15.71
CA LEU A 409 -43.14 3.71 -15.02
C LEU A 409 -44.46 4.21 -15.62
N PHE A 410 -44.56 4.29 -16.94
CA PHE A 410 -45.79 4.70 -17.62
C PHE A 410 -46.95 3.73 -17.40
N GLU A 411 -46.69 2.42 -17.36
CA GLU A 411 -47.71 1.42 -17.05
C GLU A 411 -48.22 1.52 -15.60
N LYS A 412 -47.32 1.77 -14.65
CA LYS A 412 -47.64 1.86 -13.22
C LYS A 412 -48.26 3.20 -12.83
N PHE A 413 -47.82 4.28 -13.46
CA PHE A 413 -48.24 5.65 -13.16
C PHE A 413 -48.67 6.38 -14.45
N PRO A 414 -49.85 6.02 -15.02
CA PRO A 414 -50.31 6.61 -16.28
C PRO A 414 -50.51 8.13 -16.22
N ASN A 415 -50.76 8.67 -15.03
CA ASN A 415 -50.99 10.09 -14.78
C ASN A 415 -49.69 10.89 -14.57
N GLY A 416 -48.52 10.24 -14.55
CA GLY A 416 -47.21 10.91 -14.44
C GLY A 416 -46.87 11.49 -13.07
N GLU A 417 -47.77 11.39 -12.09
CA GLU A 417 -47.48 11.68 -10.68
C GLU A 417 -46.85 10.47 -10.02
N VAL A 418 -45.63 10.66 -9.55
CA VAL A 418 -44.81 9.62 -8.96
C VAL A 418 -44.21 10.21 -7.69
N ASN A 419 -44.69 9.79 -6.52
CA ASN A 419 -44.06 10.20 -5.26
C ASN A 419 -42.92 9.24 -4.89
N ASP A 420 -41.96 9.73 -4.10
CA ASP A 420 -40.83 8.91 -3.61
C ASP A 420 -41.29 7.63 -2.88
N GLN A 421 -42.49 7.64 -2.28
CA GLN A 421 -43.09 6.48 -1.62
C GLN A 421 -43.72 5.48 -2.60
N ASP A 422 -44.14 5.94 -3.78
CA ASP A 422 -44.91 5.14 -4.75
C ASP A 422 -44.02 4.22 -5.59
N ILE A 423 -42.78 4.64 -5.87
CA ILE A 423 -41.78 3.79 -6.54
C ILE A 423 -41.19 2.72 -5.59
N GLY A 424 -41.41 2.85 -4.27
CA GLY A 424 -40.89 1.93 -3.28
C GLY A 424 -39.37 1.76 -3.37
N GLU A 425 -38.85 0.64 -2.87
CA GLU A 425 -37.45 0.27 -3.05
C GLU A 425 -37.14 0.14 -4.54
N LEU A 426 -36.34 1.05 -5.09
CA LEU A 426 -36.07 1.16 -6.53
C LEU A 426 -35.52 -0.14 -7.16
N GLU A 427 -34.87 -1.00 -6.36
CA GLU A 427 -34.46 -2.33 -6.78
C GLU A 427 -35.65 -3.27 -7.05
N VAL A 428 -36.72 -3.20 -6.26
CA VAL A 428 -37.97 -3.95 -6.51
C VAL A 428 -38.60 -3.47 -7.81
N PHE A 429 -38.63 -2.15 -8.04
CA PHE A 429 -39.10 -1.57 -9.30
C PHE A 429 -38.26 -2.07 -10.49
N TYR A 430 -36.93 -2.07 -10.37
CA TYR A 430 -36.03 -2.61 -11.39
C TYR A 430 -36.28 -4.10 -11.66
N LYS A 431 -36.35 -4.95 -10.62
CA LYS A 431 -36.60 -6.39 -10.75
C LYS A 431 -37.94 -6.66 -11.44
N ALA A 432 -38.99 -5.92 -11.09
CA ALA A 432 -40.30 -6.04 -11.71
C ALA A 432 -40.28 -5.62 -13.20
N SER A 433 -39.64 -4.49 -13.52
CA SER A 433 -39.48 -4.04 -14.91
C SER A 433 -38.70 -5.05 -15.76
N LYS A 434 -37.66 -5.66 -15.17
CA LYS A 434 -36.83 -6.67 -15.84
C LYS A 434 -37.60 -7.98 -16.07
N GLN A 435 -38.36 -8.44 -15.09
CA GLN A 435 -39.25 -9.60 -15.25
C GLN A 435 -40.28 -9.35 -16.36
N ARG A 436 -40.84 -8.14 -16.44
CA ARG A 436 -41.77 -7.76 -17.51
C ARG A 436 -41.09 -7.76 -18.88
N PHE A 437 -39.90 -7.18 -18.98
CA PHE A 437 -39.07 -7.18 -20.19
C PHE A 437 -38.71 -8.57 -20.71
N ASP A 438 -38.46 -9.52 -19.81
CA ASP A 438 -38.09 -10.88 -20.20
C ASP A 438 -39.31 -11.76 -20.53
N SER A 439 -40.50 -11.45 -19.97
CA SER A 439 -41.72 -12.26 -20.14
C SER A 439 -42.70 -11.76 -21.20
N ASP A 440 -42.66 -10.48 -21.57
CA ASP A 440 -43.62 -9.86 -22.50
C ASP A 440 -42.88 -9.27 -23.73
N ALA A 441 -43.12 -9.86 -24.90
CA ALA A 441 -42.49 -9.46 -26.15
C ALA A 441 -42.91 -8.06 -26.63
N GLU A 442 -44.18 -7.67 -26.40
CA GLU A 442 -44.65 -6.34 -26.77
C GLU A 442 -44.06 -5.27 -25.86
N PHE A 443 -43.99 -5.55 -24.55
CA PHE A 443 -43.32 -4.67 -23.60
C PHE A 443 -41.84 -4.49 -23.95
N LYS A 444 -41.16 -5.58 -24.31
CA LYS A 444 -39.76 -5.54 -24.74
C LYS A 444 -39.53 -4.63 -25.94
N GLU A 445 -40.41 -4.70 -26.94
CA GLU A 445 -40.33 -3.83 -28.11
C GLU A 445 -40.57 -2.36 -27.75
N ARG A 446 -41.59 -2.07 -26.91
CA ARG A 446 -41.83 -0.72 -26.39
C ARG A 446 -40.62 -0.19 -25.63
N ALA A 447 -40.04 -0.99 -24.74
CA ALA A 447 -38.86 -0.64 -23.97
C ALA A 447 -37.65 -0.32 -24.86
N GLN A 448 -37.44 -1.07 -25.95
CA GLN A 448 -36.37 -0.78 -26.91
C GLN A 448 -36.62 0.55 -27.66
N ARG A 449 -37.85 0.83 -28.07
CA ARG A 449 -38.23 2.12 -28.69
C ARG A 449 -38.05 3.28 -27.71
N ALA A 450 -38.40 3.09 -26.44
CA ALA A 450 -38.25 4.08 -25.39
C ALA A 450 -36.79 4.54 -25.19
N VAL A 451 -35.81 3.65 -25.39
CA VAL A 451 -34.39 4.03 -25.37
C VAL A 451 -34.08 5.01 -26.50
N VAL A 452 -34.59 4.74 -27.71
CA VAL A 452 -34.41 5.62 -28.88
C VAL A 452 -35.06 6.98 -28.63
N SER A 453 -36.29 7.00 -28.11
CA SER A 453 -37.00 8.23 -27.74
C SER A 453 -36.26 9.04 -26.67
N LEU A 454 -35.71 8.39 -25.64
CA LEU A 454 -34.88 9.04 -24.63
C LEU A 454 -33.62 9.67 -25.23
N GLN A 455 -32.92 8.91 -26.08
CA GLN A 455 -31.70 9.37 -26.77
C GLN A 455 -31.98 10.50 -27.76
N GLY A 456 -33.12 10.44 -28.46
CA GLY A 456 -33.62 11.48 -29.35
C GLY A 456 -34.05 12.77 -28.65
N GLY A 457 -34.12 12.77 -27.32
CA GLY A 457 -34.44 13.95 -26.53
C GLY A 457 -35.93 14.23 -26.37
N GLU A 458 -36.80 13.23 -26.55
CA GLU A 458 -38.23 13.41 -26.37
C GLU A 458 -38.58 13.77 -24.90
N GLU A 459 -39.28 14.90 -24.71
CA GLU A 459 -39.53 15.50 -23.40
C GLU A 459 -40.21 14.54 -22.42
N LYS A 460 -41.21 13.78 -22.89
CA LYS A 460 -41.94 12.78 -22.07
C LYS A 460 -40.97 11.74 -21.47
N TYR A 461 -40.05 11.22 -22.29
CA TYR A 461 -39.09 10.20 -21.88
C TYR A 461 -37.97 10.78 -21.02
N ARG A 462 -37.51 12.01 -21.33
CA ARG A 462 -36.52 12.74 -20.52
C ARG A 462 -37.03 13.07 -19.12
N LYS A 463 -38.29 13.48 -18.99
CA LYS A 463 -38.94 13.74 -17.70
C LYS A 463 -39.02 12.48 -16.85
N ALA A 464 -39.44 11.36 -17.43
CA ALA A 464 -39.49 10.06 -16.74
C ALA A 464 -38.10 9.58 -16.29
N TRP A 465 -37.10 9.70 -17.17
CA TRP A 465 -35.69 9.42 -16.84
C TRP A 465 -35.21 10.25 -15.65
N ALA A 466 -35.45 11.56 -15.67
CA ALA A 466 -35.03 12.47 -14.61
C ALA A 466 -35.65 12.11 -13.26
N GLN A 467 -36.94 11.73 -13.24
CA GLN A 467 -37.61 11.25 -12.02
C GLN A 467 -36.96 9.97 -11.45
N ILE A 468 -36.66 8.99 -12.30
CA ILE A 468 -36.00 7.73 -11.89
C ILE A 468 -34.59 8.02 -11.33
N CYS A 469 -33.84 8.91 -11.98
CA CYS A 469 -32.53 9.33 -11.51
C CYS A 469 -32.61 10.01 -10.14
N GLU A 470 -33.56 10.94 -9.96
CA GLU A 470 -33.71 11.69 -8.72
C GLU A 470 -34.01 10.80 -7.51
N ILE A 471 -34.84 9.78 -7.69
CA ILE A 471 -35.14 8.82 -6.61
C ILE A 471 -33.91 8.00 -6.24
N SER A 472 -33.09 7.59 -7.22
CA SER A 472 -31.81 6.92 -6.94
C SER A 472 -30.86 7.84 -6.18
N ARG A 473 -30.76 9.10 -6.58
CA ARG A 473 -29.89 10.10 -5.94
C ARG A 473 -30.25 10.30 -4.48
N LYS A 474 -31.54 10.44 -4.16
CA LYS A 474 -32.02 10.49 -2.76
C LYS A 474 -31.62 9.25 -1.96
N GLY A 475 -31.62 8.07 -2.59
CA GLY A 475 -31.14 6.83 -1.99
C GLY A 475 -29.63 6.84 -1.71
N PHE A 476 -28.82 7.29 -2.68
CA PHE A 476 -27.37 7.38 -2.54
C PHE A 476 -26.95 8.42 -1.50
N GLU A 477 -27.63 9.57 -1.47
CA GLU A 477 -27.36 10.65 -0.53
C GLU A 477 -27.49 10.21 0.93
N LYS A 478 -28.45 9.34 1.25
CA LYS A 478 -28.57 8.72 2.59
C LYS A 478 -27.33 7.93 3.00
N VAL A 479 -26.63 7.32 2.05
CA VAL A 479 -25.37 6.60 2.28
C VAL A 479 -24.23 7.60 2.43
N TYR A 480 -24.15 8.59 1.52
CA TYR A 480 -23.10 9.61 1.56
C TYR A 480 -23.14 10.44 2.85
N GLN A 481 -24.31 10.81 3.34
CA GLN A 481 -24.48 11.52 4.62
C GLN A 481 -23.97 10.71 5.81
N ARG A 482 -24.36 9.43 5.92
CA ARG A 482 -23.85 8.54 6.99
C ARG A 482 -22.34 8.37 6.92
N LEU A 483 -21.78 8.33 5.70
CA LEU A 483 -20.33 8.26 5.49
C LEU A 483 -19.66 9.65 5.53
N GLY A 484 -20.37 10.77 5.68
CA GLY A 484 -19.77 12.11 5.62
C GLY A 484 -18.99 12.38 4.33
N VAL A 485 -19.47 11.84 3.20
CA VAL A 485 -18.83 11.95 1.87
C VAL A 485 -19.54 13.02 1.06
N HIS A 486 -18.75 13.86 0.37
CA HIS A 486 -19.26 14.87 -0.55
C HIS A 486 -18.64 14.67 -1.93
N LEU A 487 -19.48 14.69 -2.96
CA LEU A 487 -19.16 14.34 -4.34
C LEU A 487 -19.98 15.19 -5.32
N GLU A 488 -19.40 15.53 -6.48
CA GLU A 488 -20.12 16.13 -7.59
C GLU A 488 -20.47 15.06 -8.62
N GLU A 489 -21.76 14.91 -8.93
CA GLU A 489 -22.22 13.98 -9.96
C GLU A 489 -21.86 14.48 -11.36
N LYS A 490 -21.11 13.67 -12.09
CA LYS A 490 -20.92 13.78 -13.55
C LYS A 490 -21.04 12.38 -14.15
N GLY A 491 -22.30 11.93 -14.25
CA GLY A 491 -22.66 10.63 -14.79
C GLY A 491 -22.35 10.48 -16.27
N GLU A 492 -22.58 9.28 -16.80
CA GLU A 492 -22.38 8.95 -18.20
C GLU A 492 -23.16 9.89 -19.13
N SER A 493 -24.39 10.27 -18.74
CA SER A 493 -25.28 11.10 -19.53
C SER A 493 -24.70 12.49 -19.84
N PHE A 494 -23.89 13.03 -18.94
CA PHE A 494 -23.22 14.32 -19.07
C PHE A 494 -22.27 14.36 -20.27
N TYR A 495 -21.60 13.24 -20.56
CA TYR A 495 -20.57 13.20 -21.60
C TYR A 495 -21.13 12.91 -23.00
N ASN A 496 -22.41 12.52 -23.12
CA ASN A 496 -23.03 12.19 -24.40
C ASN A 496 -22.81 13.24 -25.51
N PRO A 497 -22.96 14.56 -25.25
CA PRO A 497 -22.72 15.56 -26.29
C PRO A 497 -21.26 15.63 -26.75
N TYR A 498 -20.31 15.18 -25.93
CA TYR A 498 -18.87 15.23 -26.20
C TYR A 498 -18.35 13.99 -26.93
N ILE A 499 -19.10 12.87 -26.92
CA ILE A 499 -18.66 11.61 -27.54
C ILE A 499 -18.37 11.79 -29.04
N PRO A 500 -19.26 12.35 -29.88
CA PRO A 500 -19.01 12.44 -31.32
C PRO A 500 -17.71 13.21 -31.65
N ALA A 501 -17.53 14.39 -31.06
CA ALA A 501 -16.34 15.22 -31.27
C ALA A 501 -15.06 14.54 -30.78
N THR A 502 -15.13 13.84 -29.65
CA THR A 502 -13.99 13.07 -29.11
C THR A 502 -13.58 11.94 -30.06
N LEU A 503 -14.56 11.20 -30.60
CA LEU A 503 -14.28 10.14 -31.56
C LEU A 503 -13.74 10.69 -32.89
N ASP A 504 -14.19 11.86 -33.34
CA ASP A 504 -13.65 12.52 -34.53
C ASP A 504 -12.16 12.87 -34.38
N LEU A 505 -11.73 13.35 -33.21
CA LEU A 505 -10.31 13.59 -32.92
C LEU A 505 -9.48 12.30 -33.05
N LEU A 506 -10.02 11.18 -32.57
CA LEU A 506 -9.35 9.88 -32.68
C LEU A 506 -9.34 9.35 -34.12
N ARG A 507 -10.40 9.58 -34.90
CA ARG A 507 -10.45 9.26 -36.34
C ARG A 507 -9.41 10.06 -37.13
N GLN A 508 -9.28 11.36 -36.86
CA GLN A 508 -8.27 12.22 -37.51
C GLN A 508 -6.84 11.78 -37.23
N LYS A 509 -6.59 11.13 -36.09
CA LYS A 509 -5.30 10.51 -35.75
C LYS A 509 -5.11 9.11 -36.35
N GLY A 510 -6.09 8.59 -37.09
CA GLY A 510 -6.06 7.25 -37.68
C GLY A 510 -6.08 6.12 -36.64
N LEU A 511 -6.65 6.35 -35.45
CA LEU A 511 -6.69 5.37 -34.37
C LEU A 511 -7.93 4.47 -34.40
N ILE A 512 -9.01 4.93 -35.03
CA ILE A 512 -10.28 4.20 -35.12
C ILE A 512 -10.34 3.49 -36.47
N GLU A 513 -10.65 2.19 -36.41
CA GLU A 513 -10.80 1.31 -37.56
C GLU A 513 -12.19 0.66 -37.56
N GLU A 514 -12.69 0.29 -38.74
CA GLU A 514 -13.90 -0.53 -38.84
C GLU A 514 -13.55 -2.02 -38.73
N SER A 515 -14.28 -2.74 -37.88
CA SER A 515 -14.14 -4.18 -37.70
C SER A 515 -15.51 -4.80 -37.47
N GLU A 516 -15.90 -5.71 -38.37
CA GLU A 516 -17.20 -6.40 -38.33
C GLU A 516 -18.40 -5.45 -38.18
N GLY A 517 -18.35 -4.28 -38.84
CA GLY A 517 -19.40 -3.25 -38.78
C GLY A 517 -19.42 -2.40 -37.50
N ALA A 518 -18.51 -2.64 -36.55
CA ALA A 518 -18.28 -1.78 -35.39
C ALA A 518 -17.06 -0.88 -35.64
N GLN A 519 -16.96 0.24 -34.90
CA GLN A 519 -15.75 1.06 -34.87
C GLN A 519 -14.95 0.74 -33.62
N VAL A 520 -13.66 0.45 -33.80
CA VAL A 520 -12.79 -0.10 -32.76
C VAL A 520 -11.41 0.56 -32.75
N ILE A 521 -10.71 0.47 -31.62
CA ILE A 521 -9.30 0.83 -31.48
C ILE A 521 -8.52 -0.44 -31.09
N PHE A 522 -7.64 -0.90 -31.98
CA PHE A 522 -6.76 -2.03 -31.70
C PHE A 522 -5.63 -1.62 -30.77
N ILE A 523 -5.41 -2.35 -29.67
CA ILE A 523 -4.32 -2.12 -28.72
C ILE A 523 -3.32 -3.28 -28.83
N GLU A 524 -2.05 -2.95 -28.99
CA GLU A 524 -0.99 -3.96 -29.11
C GLU A 524 -0.94 -4.85 -27.85
N GLY A 525 -0.85 -6.17 -28.06
CA GLY A 525 -0.84 -7.16 -26.98
C GLY A 525 -2.20 -7.50 -26.38
N LYS A 526 -3.30 -6.85 -26.82
CA LYS A 526 -4.67 -7.17 -26.37
C LYS A 526 -5.43 -7.93 -27.47
N LYS A 527 -6.16 -8.98 -27.07
CA LYS A 527 -6.91 -9.84 -28.01
C LYS A 527 -8.21 -9.20 -28.48
N ILE A 528 -8.86 -8.46 -27.58
CA ILE A 528 -10.14 -7.81 -27.83
C ILE A 528 -9.85 -6.33 -28.04
N PRO A 529 -10.29 -5.71 -29.15
CA PRO A 529 -10.10 -4.28 -29.36
C PRO A 529 -11.07 -3.46 -28.50
N LEU A 530 -10.74 -2.19 -28.29
CA LEU A 530 -11.63 -1.26 -27.61
C LEU A 530 -12.75 -0.85 -28.59
N ILE A 531 -13.93 -1.42 -28.45
CA ILE A 531 -15.08 -1.05 -29.28
C ILE A 531 -15.55 0.33 -28.84
N VAL A 532 -15.57 1.32 -29.73
CA VAL A 532 -15.99 2.71 -29.44
C VAL A 532 -17.31 3.09 -30.10
N VAL A 533 -17.76 2.34 -31.11
CA VAL A 533 -19.13 2.41 -31.65
C VAL A 533 -19.55 1.00 -32.02
N LYS A 534 -20.73 0.58 -31.57
CA LYS A 534 -21.30 -0.74 -31.89
C LYS A 534 -21.82 -0.78 -33.34
N ARG A 535 -22.16 -1.99 -33.81
CA ARG A 535 -22.75 -2.22 -35.16
C ARG A 535 -24.06 -1.46 -35.41
N ASP A 536 -24.83 -1.20 -34.35
CA ASP A 536 -26.09 -0.46 -34.37
C ASP A 536 -25.88 1.06 -34.36
N GLY A 537 -24.62 1.54 -34.42
CA GLY A 537 -24.27 2.96 -34.29
C GLY A 537 -24.27 3.48 -32.85
N GLY A 538 -24.64 2.66 -31.87
CA GLY A 538 -24.72 3.05 -30.47
C GLY A 538 -23.35 3.14 -29.79
N PHE A 539 -23.22 4.11 -28.88
CA PHE A 539 -22.05 4.25 -28.01
C PHE A 539 -22.05 3.21 -26.88
N ASN A 540 -20.89 3.03 -26.25
CA ASN A 540 -20.72 2.16 -25.09
C ASN A 540 -19.81 2.83 -24.04
N TYR A 541 -19.43 2.09 -23.00
CA TYR A 541 -18.56 2.58 -21.93
C TYR A 541 -17.24 3.17 -22.44
N ALA A 542 -16.61 2.55 -23.45
CA ALA A 542 -15.34 3.08 -23.97
C ALA A 542 -15.50 4.45 -24.65
N SER A 543 -16.60 4.68 -25.38
CA SER A 543 -16.89 6.00 -25.95
C SER A 543 -17.07 7.04 -24.84
N THR A 544 -17.83 6.70 -23.80
CA THR A 544 -18.09 7.58 -22.66
C THR A 544 -16.80 7.87 -21.88
N ASP A 545 -15.99 6.86 -21.58
CA ASP A 545 -14.76 7.00 -20.80
C ASP A 545 -13.70 7.82 -21.55
N LEU A 546 -13.60 7.67 -22.88
CA LEU A 546 -12.73 8.50 -23.71
C LEU A 546 -13.19 9.96 -23.72
N ALA A 547 -14.50 10.20 -23.85
CA ALA A 547 -15.08 11.55 -23.78
C ALA A 547 -14.89 12.17 -22.39
N ALA A 548 -15.07 11.37 -21.32
CA ALA A 548 -14.85 11.80 -19.96
C ALA A 548 -13.38 12.15 -19.71
N LEU A 549 -12.44 11.31 -20.13
CA LEU A 549 -11.01 11.63 -20.04
C LEU A 549 -10.70 12.93 -20.79
N TRP A 550 -11.17 13.05 -22.04
CA TRP A 550 -10.94 14.24 -22.84
C TRP A 550 -11.48 15.49 -22.13
N TYR A 551 -12.71 15.44 -21.62
CA TYR A 551 -13.33 16.55 -20.88
C TYR A 551 -12.52 16.91 -19.62
N ARG A 552 -12.08 15.92 -18.85
CA ARG A 552 -11.31 16.13 -17.61
C ARG A 552 -9.95 16.78 -17.88
N LEU A 553 -9.28 16.41 -18.97
CA LEU A 553 -8.02 17.01 -19.38
C LEU A 553 -8.20 18.42 -19.98
N ASN A 554 -9.22 18.60 -20.82
CA ASN A 554 -9.34 19.81 -21.65
C ASN A 554 -10.26 20.88 -21.06
N GLU A 555 -11.34 20.52 -20.37
CA GLU A 555 -12.28 21.47 -19.76
C GLU A 555 -11.94 21.67 -18.28
N GLU A 556 -11.72 20.59 -17.52
CA GLU A 556 -11.41 20.69 -16.08
C GLU A 556 -9.94 20.98 -15.80
N LYS A 557 -9.07 20.84 -16.82
CA LYS A 557 -7.63 21.07 -16.74
C LYS A 557 -6.97 20.25 -15.62
N ALA A 558 -7.41 19.02 -15.44
CA ALA A 558 -6.83 18.14 -14.44
C ALA A 558 -5.41 17.72 -14.83
N GLU A 559 -4.48 17.87 -13.90
CA GLU A 559 -3.11 17.37 -14.06
C GLU A 559 -3.06 15.89 -13.67
N TRP A 560 -3.83 15.47 -12.66
CA TRP A 560 -3.89 14.07 -12.25
C TRP A 560 -5.32 13.55 -12.17
N ILE A 561 -5.61 12.40 -12.78
CA ILE A 561 -6.93 11.78 -12.73
C ILE A 561 -6.80 10.38 -12.11
N VAL A 562 -7.41 10.21 -10.94
CA VAL A 562 -7.40 8.98 -10.14
C VAL A 562 -8.74 8.29 -10.27
N TYR A 563 -8.75 7.06 -10.80
CA TYR A 563 -9.95 6.25 -11.01
C TYR A 563 -10.02 5.13 -9.97
N VAL A 564 -11.01 5.16 -9.08
CA VAL A 564 -11.15 4.19 -7.97
C VAL A 564 -12.23 3.18 -8.29
N THR A 565 -11.85 2.05 -8.88
CA THR A 565 -12.79 1.00 -9.31
C THR A 565 -12.31 -0.40 -8.91
N ASP A 566 -13.17 -1.40 -9.09
CA ASP A 566 -12.81 -2.80 -8.86
C ASP A 566 -11.63 -3.22 -9.78
N VAL A 567 -10.74 -4.06 -9.24
CA VAL A 567 -9.54 -4.52 -9.98
C VAL A 567 -9.89 -5.29 -11.26
N GLY A 568 -11.09 -5.87 -11.37
CA GLY A 568 -11.59 -6.53 -12.56
C GLY A 568 -11.73 -5.61 -13.77
N GLN A 569 -11.81 -4.29 -13.57
CA GLN A 569 -11.87 -3.31 -14.67
C GLN A 569 -10.49 -2.90 -15.20
N ARG A 570 -9.40 -3.38 -14.59
CA ARG A 570 -8.03 -2.93 -14.93
C ARG A 570 -7.69 -3.05 -16.41
N GLU A 571 -8.10 -4.13 -17.07
CA GLU A 571 -7.80 -4.33 -18.50
C GLU A 571 -8.44 -3.25 -19.38
N HIS A 572 -9.68 -2.84 -19.07
CA HIS A 572 -10.36 -1.75 -19.76
C HIS A 572 -9.64 -0.41 -19.55
N PHE A 573 -9.25 -0.11 -18.30
CA PHE A 573 -8.45 1.08 -17.97
C PHE A 573 -7.11 1.12 -18.72
N GLU A 574 -6.37 0.01 -18.74
CA GLU A 574 -5.12 -0.11 -19.50
C GLU A 574 -5.33 0.14 -21.00
N MET A 575 -6.38 -0.44 -21.59
CA MET A 575 -6.68 -0.27 -23.01
C MET A 575 -7.02 1.19 -23.34
N PHE A 576 -7.88 1.83 -22.55
CA PHE A 576 -8.29 3.20 -22.83
C PHE A 576 -7.15 4.20 -22.54
N PHE A 577 -6.35 4.01 -21.49
CA PHE A 577 -5.16 4.84 -21.25
C PHE A 577 -4.15 4.71 -22.39
N THR A 578 -3.98 3.50 -22.94
CA THR A 578 -3.11 3.28 -24.09
C THR A 578 -3.64 4.00 -25.34
N ALA A 579 -4.95 3.97 -25.57
CA ALA A 579 -5.58 4.75 -26.64
C ALA A 579 -5.34 6.26 -26.46
N ALA A 580 -5.48 6.79 -25.24
CA ALA A 580 -5.24 8.20 -24.93
C ALA A 580 -3.77 8.62 -25.10
N LYS A 581 -2.82 7.77 -24.70
CA LYS A 581 -1.37 7.98 -24.95
C LYS A 581 -1.08 8.04 -26.45
N ARG A 582 -1.66 7.11 -27.25
CA ARG A 582 -1.53 7.12 -28.71
C ARG A 582 -2.19 8.33 -29.38
N ALA A 583 -3.25 8.88 -28.78
CA ALA A 583 -3.88 10.11 -29.22
C ALA A 583 -3.06 11.37 -28.89
N GLY A 584 -2.02 11.24 -28.06
CA GLY A 584 -1.20 12.35 -27.57
C GLY A 584 -1.87 13.15 -26.46
N TRP A 585 -2.87 12.60 -25.78
CA TRP A 585 -3.57 13.27 -24.67
C TRP A 585 -2.86 13.06 -23.33
N LEU A 586 -2.11 11.96 -23.22
CA LEU A 586 -1.29 11.61 -22.05
C LEU A 586 0.17 11.37 -22.50
N PRO A 587 1.16 11.72 -21.66
CA PRO A 587 2.55 11.43 -21.93
C PRO A 587 2.81 9.92 -21.91
N THR A 588 3.83 9.48 -22.65
CA THR A 588 4.29 8.09 -22.63
C THR A 588 5.04 7.73 -21.34
N ASP A 589 5.72 8.72 -20.76
CA ASP A 589 6.38 8.62 -19.45
C ASP A 589 5.36 8.87 -18.33
N GLU A 590 5.08 7.83 -17.54
CA GLU A 590 4.08 7.87 -16.46
C GLU A 590 4.50 8.75 -15.27
N SER A 591 5.76 9.20 -15.23
CA SER A 591 6.23 10.16 -14.24
C SER A 591 5.82 11.61 -14.56
N GLN A 592 5.39 11.88 -15.79
CA GLN A 592 5.02 13.23 -16.25
C GLN A 592 3.52 13.50 -16.14
N TYR A 593 3.16 14.76 -15.93
CA TYR A 593 1.78 15.25 -15.95
C TYR A 593 1.41 15.81 -17.34
N PRO A 594 0.14 15.74 -17.76
CA PRO A 594 -0.99 15.16 -17.04
C PRO A 594 -0.91 13.62 -16.99
N LYS A 595 -1.36 13.00 -15.90
CA LYS A 595 -1.32 11.53 -15.74
C LYS A 595 -2.63 10.96 -15.25
N THR A 596 -2.84 9.68 -15.53
CA THR A 596 -3.97 8.90 -15.02
C THR A 596 -3.48 7.79 -14.11
N SER A 597 -4.30 7.38 -13.15
CA SER A 597 -3.97 6.27 -12.25
C SER A 597 -5.21 5.43 -11.96
N HIS A 598 -5.12 4.13 -12.21
CA HIS A 598 -6.16 3.18 -11.80
C HIS A 598 -5.88 2.66 -10.39
N VAL A 599 -6.76 3.01 -9.46
CA VAL A 599 -6.77 2.56 -8.07
C VAL A 599 -7.73 1.38 -7.98
N GLY A 600 -7.26 0.22 -8.42
CA GLY A 600 -7.98 -1.05 -8.27
C GLY A 600 -8.15 -1.44 -6.80
N PHE A 601 -9.29 -2.04 -6.45
CA PHE A 601 -9.47 -2.71 -5.16
C PHE A 601 -9.99 -4.15 -5.31
N GLY A 602 -9.68 -5.00 -4.34
CA GLY A 602 -10.13 -6.38 -4.27
C GLY A 602 -11.59 -6.53 -3.84
N LEU A 603 -12.09 -7.77 -3.81
CA LEU A 603 -13.47 -8.09 -3.45
C LEU A 603 -13.70 -8.07 -1.92
N VAL A 604 -14.94 -7.76 -1.55
CA VAL A 604 -15.45 -7.99 -0.19
C VAL A 604 -16.01 -9.40 -0.11
N LEU A 605 -15.49 -10.19 0.82
CA LEU A 605 -15.85 -11.59 1.03
C LEU A 605 -16.71 -11.77 2.29
N GLY A 606 -17.58 -12.77 2.28
CA GLY A 606 -18.21 -13.28 3.50
C GLY A 606 -17.34 -14.31 4.20
N ASP A 607 -17.81 -14.80 5.35
CA ASP A 607 -17.12 -15.85 6.12
C ASP A 607 -16.95 -17.16 5.33
N ASP A 608 -17.74 -17.36 4.26
CA ASP A 608 -17.65 -18.49 3.33
C ASP A 608 -16.55 -18.33 2.27
N GLY A 609 -15.81 -17.21 2.28
CA GLY A 609 -14.77 -16.87 1.29
C GLY A 609 -15.32 -16.50 -0.08
N LYS A 610 -16.64 -16.42 -0.26
CA LYS A 610 -17.29 -15.95 -1.51
C LYS A 610 -17.64 -14.49 -1.39
N ARG A 611 -18.08 -13.89 -2.50
CA ARG A 611 -18.54 -12.49 -2.53
C ARG A 611 -19.62 -12.28 -1.47
N PHE A 612 -19.44 -11.26 -0.64
CA PHE A 612 -20.32 -10.96 0.49
C PHE A 612 -21.79 -10.78 0.03
N ARG A 613 -22.69 -11.53 0.67
CA ARG A 613 -24.15 -11.55 0.45
C ARG A 613 -24.86 -11.79 1.78
N THR A 614 -26.14 -11.46 1.87
CA THR A 614 -26.95 -11.83 3.05
C THR A 614 -27.15 -13.35 3.12
N ARG A 615 -27.58 -13.85 4.29
CA ARG A 615 -27.98 -15.25 4.50
C ARG A 615 -29.10 -15.71 3.54
N SER A 616 -29.90 -14.77 3.02
CA SER A 616 -30.99 -15.00 2.05
C SER A 616 -30.54 -14.92 0.58
N SER A 617 -29.24 -14.89 0.29
CA SER A 617 -28.66 -14.78 -1.07
C SER A 617 -28.88 -13.44 -1.81
N GLU A 618 -29.44 -12.44 -1.12
CA GLU A 618 -29.63 -11.09 -1.65
C GLU A 618 -28.41 -10.19 -1.41
N VAL A 619 -28.33 -9.12 -2.19
CA VAL A 619 -27.29 -8.10 -2.04
C VAL A 619 -27.56 -7.33 -0.75
N VAL A 620 -26.52 -7.11 0.07
CA VAL A 620 -26.66 -6.37 1.34
C VAL A 620 -26.76 -4.87 1.04
N LYS A 621 -27.82 -4.22 1.54
CA LYS A 621 -27.96 -2.75 1.46
C LYS A 621 -26.91 -2.09 2.33
N LEU A 622 -26.25 -1.05 1.81
CA LEU A 622 -25.21 -0.35 2.58
C LEU A 622 -25.76 0.38 3.81
N VAL A 623 -26.99 0.89 3.73
CA VAL A 623 -27.64 1.56 4.86
C VAL A 623 -27.79 0.58 6.03
N ASP A 624 -28.35 -0.60 5.78
CA ASP A 624 -28.57 -1.62 6.81
C ASP A 624 -27.26 -2.10 7.43
N LEU A 625 -26.20 -2.23 6.62
CA LEU A 625 -24.86 -2.59 7.10
C LEU A 625 -24.29 -1.54 8.07
N LEU A 626 -24.45 -0.26 7.75
CA LEU A 626 -23.99 0.83 8.62
C LEU A 626 -24.84 0.93 9.90
N ASP A 627 -26.15 0.79 9.77
CA ASP A 627 -27.07 0.88 10.91
C ASP A 627 -26.90 -0.34 11.86
N GLU A 628 -26.55 -1.52 11.35
CA GLU A 628 -26.13 -2.68 12.15
C GLU A 628 -24.81 -2.42 12.91
N ALA A 629 -23.80 -1.83 12.24
CA ALA A 629 -22.53 -1.48 12.89
C ALA A 629 -22.76 -0.53 14.08
N LYS A 630 -23.56 0.52 13.85
CA LYS A 630 -23.98 1.49 14.86
C LYS A 630 -24.73 0.81 16.02
N THR A 631 -25.69 -0.06 15.71
CA THR A 631 -26.50 -0.75 16.72
C THR A 631 -25.65 -1.62 17.65
N ARG A 632 -24.72 -2.40 17.09
CA ARG A 632 -23.76 -3.19 17.87
C ARG A 632 -22.87 -2.32 18.75
N CYS A 633 -22.35 -1.21 18.22
CA CYS A 633 -21.57 -0.26 19.00
C CYS A 633 -22.37 0.34 20.16
N LYS A 634 -23.63 0.73 19.92
CA LYS A 634 -24.51 1.26 20.94
C LYS A 634 -24.74 0.24 22.06
N ALA A 635 -25.04 -1.02 21.72
CA ALA A 635 -25.20 -2.09 22.70
C ALA A 635 -23.93 -2.27 23.55
N ALA A 636 -22.75 -2.32 22.92
CA ALA A 636 -21.48 -2.45 23.64
C ALA A 636 -21.15 -1.25 24.55
N LEU A 637 -21.60 -0.03 24.22
CA LEU A 637 -21.46 1.14 25.08
C LEU A 637 -22.42 1.09 26.28
N VAL A 638 -23.66 0.62 26.06
CA VAL A 638 -24.66 0.44 27.12
C VAL A 638 -24.19 -0.61 28.13
N GLU A 639 -23.66 -1.75 27.67
CA GLU A 639 -23.11 -2.79 28.55
C GLU A 639 -21.94 -2.31 29.42
N ARG A 640 -21.22 -1.26 28.99
CA ARG A 640 -20.14 -0.61 29.74
C ARG A 640 -20.65 0.46 30.72
N GLY A 641 -21.96 0.58 30.93
CA GLY A 641 -22.58 1.52 31.87
C GLY A 641 -22.70 2.96 31.36
N LYS A 642 -22.44 3.21 30.06
CA LYS A 642 -22.46 4.59 29.52
C LYS A 642 -23.87 5.17 29.41
N ALA A 643 -24.91 4.32 29.46
CA ALA A 643 -26.30 4.75 29.46
C ALA A 643 -26.67 5.58 30.70
N ASP A 644 -26.01 5.35 31.84
CA ASP A 644 -26.27 6.07 33.09
C ASP A 644 -25.46 7.37 33.19
N GLU A 645 -24.32 7.44 32.49
CA GLU A 645 -23.40 8.58 32.52
C GLU A 645 -23.70 9.63 31.43
N TRP A 646 -24.23 9.21 30.28
CA TRP A 646 -24.34 10.06 29.09
C TRP A 646 -25.80 10.31 28.70
N THR A 647 -26.03 11.42 28.01
CA THR A 647 -27.33 11.68 27.39
C THR A 647 -27.58 10.71 26.23
N ALA A 648 -28.85 10.49 25.88
CA ALA A 648 -29.22 9.66 24.74
C ALA A 648 -28.59 10.15 23.41
N GLU A 649 -28.47 11.46 23.23
CA GLU A 649 -27.84 12.07 22.06
C GLU A 649 -26.33 11.77 22.01
N GLU A 650 -25.63 11.90 23.13
CA GLU A 650 -24.19 11.60 23.21
C GLU A 650 -23.89 10.13 22.95
N LEU A 651 -24.72 9.24 23.47
CA LEU A 651 -24.63 7.80 23.21
C LEU A 651 -24.84 7.51 21.71
N GLU A 652 -25.85 8.12 21.10
CA GLU A 652 -26.16 7.93 19.67
C GLU A 652 -25.02 8.43 18.77
N ARG A 653 -24.54 9.65 19.00
CA ARG A 653 -23.45 10.25 18.24
C ARG A 653 -22.14 9.47 18.38
N THR A 654 -21.86 8.95 19.57
CA THR A 654 -20.66 8.12 19.79
C THR A 654 -20.79 6.77 19.11
N ALA A 655 -21.96 6.12 19.18
CA ALA A 655 -22.21 4.87 18.48
C ALA A 655 -22.09 5.02 16.95
N GLU A 656 -22.57 6.13 16.38
CA GLU A 656 -22.37 6.45 14.96
C GLU A 656 -20.90 6.63 14.61
N ALA A 657 -20.17 7.46 15.38
CA ALA A 657 -18.76 7.72 15.13
C ALA A 657 -17.92 6.43 15.17
N VAL A 658 -18.15 5.59 16.18
CA VAL A 658 -17.43 4.32 16.35
C VAL A 658 -17.85 3.29 15.30
N GLY A 659 -19.15 3.11 15.06
CA GLY A 659 -19.67 2.11 14.12
C GLY A 659 -19.28 2.40 12.67
N TYR A 660 -19.51 3.63 12.21
CA TYR A 660 -19.14 4.03 10.85
C TYR A 660 -17.62 4.10 10.68
N GLY A 661 -16.91 4.57 11.71
CA GLY A 661 -15.45 4.56 11.75
C GLY A 661 -14.85 3.16 11.63
N ALA A 662 -15.44 2.17 12.28
CA ALA A 662 -15.00 0.78 12.22
C ALA A 662 -15.16 0.17 10.82
N VAL A 663 -16.29 0.43 10.15
CA VAL A 663 -16.52 -0.02 8.76
C VAL A 663 -15.48 0.58 7.82
N LYS A 664 -15.21 1.89 7.93
CA LYS A 664 -14.19 2.58 7.12
C LYS A 664 -12.79 2.04 7.36
N TYR A 665 -12.40 1.97 8.63
CA TYR A 665 -11.05 1.54 8.99
C TYR A 665 -10.78 0.09 8.63
N ALA A 666 -11.78 -0.80 8.75
CA ALA A 666 -11.63 -2.20 8.38
C ALA A 666 -11.30 -2.39 6.89
N ASP A 667 -11.86 -1.54 6.02
CA ASP A 667 -11.52 -1.51 4.60
C ASP A 667 -10.13 -0.89 4.35
N LEU A 668 -9.86 0.26 4.98
CA LEU A 668 -8.65 1.05 4.73
C LEU A 668 -7.36 0.43 5.30
N LYS A 669 -7.42 -0.33 6.40
CA LYS A 669 -6.21 -0.81 7.10
C LYS A 669 -5.42 -1.87 6.33
N ASN A 670 -6.03 -2.52 5.35
CA ASN A 670 -5.38 -3.52 4.52
C ASN A 670 -5.02 -2.91 3.15
N ASN A 671 -4.03 -3.49 2.47
CA ASN A 671 -3.75 -3.10 1.09
C ASN A 671 -5.02 -3.24 0.24
N ARG A 672 -5.39 -2.18 -0.49
CA ARG A 672 -6.61 -2.11 -1.30
C ARG A 672 -6.77 -3.26 -2.30
N LEU A 673 -5.66 -3.80 -2.83
CA LEU A 673 -5.68 -4.90 -3.80
C LEU A 673 -6.03 -6.25 -3.16
N THR A 674 -5.91 -6.38 -1.85
CA THR A 674 -6.26 -7.61 -1.14
C THR A 674 -7.78 -7.72 -1.02
N ASN A 675 -8.29 -8.94 -1.23
CA ASN A 675 -9.66 -9.27 -0.85
C ASN A 675 -9.75 -9.27 0.69
N TYR A 676 -10.83 -8.75 1.26
CA TYR A 676 -11.02 -8.79 2.71
C TYR A 676 -12.34 -9.43 3.09
N THR A 677 -12.35 -10.17 4.19
CA THR A 677 -13.54 -10.77 4.77
C THR A 677 -14.24 -9.78 5.67
N PHE A 678 -15.51 -9.48 5.38
CA PHE A 678 -16.32 -8.58 6.19
C PHE A 678 -16.81 -9.31 7.44
N ASN A 679 -16.41 -8.84 8.62
CA ASN A 679 -16.79 -9.45 9.89
C ASN A 679 -16.95 -8.37 10.98
N PHE A 680 -18.18 -8.23 11.50
CA PHE A 680 -18.49 -7.21 12.52
C PHE A 680 -17.69 -7.40 13.81
N ASP A 681 -17.55 -8.64 14.29
CA ASP A 681 -16.89 -8.91 15.56
C ASP A 681 -15.40 -8.56 15.51
N GLN A 682 -14.76 -8.76 14.37
CA GLN A 682 -13.37 -8.37 14.17
C GLN A 682 -13.18 -6.85 14.04
N MET A 683 -14.04 -6.15 13.31
CA MET A 683 -13.88 -4.70 13.12
C MET A 683 -14.31 -3.87 14.34
N LEU A 684 -15.26 -4.38 15.12
CA LEU A 684 -15.77 -3.75 16.34
C LEU A 684 -14.99 -4.15 17.61
N ASN A 685 -13.94 -4.96 17.47
CA ASN A 685 -13.09 -5.36 18.58
C ASN A 685 -12.38 -4.14 19.19
N ASP A 686 -12.37 -4.03 20.51
CA ASP A 686 -11.72 -2.94 21.24
C ASP A 686 -10.21 -3.15 21.46
N LYS A 687 -9.67 -4.27 20.95
CA LYS A 687 -8.25 -4.62 20.96
C LYS A 687 -7.71 -4.77 19.54
N GLY A 688 -6.42 -4.48 19.41
CA GLY A 688 -5.68 -4.62 18.16
C GLY A 688 -5.89 -3.46 17.20
N ASN A 689 -5.52 -3.67 15.94
CA ASN A 689 -5.57 -2.63 14.91
C ASN A 689 -6.99 -2.44 14.35
N THR A 690 -7.82 -1.71 15.11
CA THR A 690 -9.23 -1.39 14.81
C THR A 690 -9.54 0.09 15.08
N ALA A 691 -10.59 0.63 14.45
CA ALA A 691 -11.03 2.00 14.74
C ALA A 691 -11.46 2.18 16.19
N VAL A 692 -12.13 1.17 16.76
CA VAL A 692 -12.60 1.20 18.16
C VAL A 692 -11.42 1.43 19.10
N TYR A 693 -10.36 0.62 18.98
CA TYR A 693 -9.14 0.79 19.78
C TYR A 693 -8.54 2.20 19.62
N LEU A 694 -8.42 2.69 18.38
CA LEU A 694 -7.81 3.99 18.10
C LEU A 694 -8.63 5.17 18.64
N LEU A 695 -9.95 5.12 18.49
CA LEU A 695 -10.86 6.14 19.03
C LEU A 695 -10.81 6.17 20.56
N TYR A 696 -10.68 4.99 21.19
CA TYR A 696 -10.55 4.86 22.63
C TYR A 696 -9.20 5.37 23.12
N ALA A 697 -8.12 5.09 22.39
CA ALA A 697 -6.80 5.65 22.67
C ALA A 697 -6.82 7.18 22.60
N HIS A 698 -7.44 7.77 21.57
CA HIS A 698 -7.62 9.21 21.46
C HIS A 698 -8.45 9.81 22.62
N ALA A 699 -9.58 9.18 22.97
CA ALA A 699 -10.41 9.62 24.10
C ALA A 699 -9.65 9.56 25.44
N ARG A 700 -8.77 8.55 25.62
CA ARG A 700 -7.89 8.43 26.78
C ARG A 700 -6.88 9.58 26.85
N ILE A 701 -6.26 9.96 25.74
CA ILE A 701 -5.35 11.12 25.67
C ILE A 701 -6.10 12.40 26.09
N CYS A 702 -7.28 12.63 25.53
CA CYS A 702 -8.13 13.77 25.89
C CYS A 702 -8.50 13.75 27.38
N SER A 703 -8.74 12.57 27.95
CA SER A 703 -9.03 12.39 29.38
C SER A 703 -7.84 12.74 30.27
N ILE A 704 -6.60 12.35 29.89
CA ILE A 704 -5.37 12.70 30.62
C ILE A 704 -5.21 14.22 30.68
N ILE A 705 -5.36 14.89 29.54
CA ILE A 705 -5.30 16.35 29.42
C ILE A 705 -6.33 16.99 30.35
N ARG A 706 -7.61 16.57 30.27
CA ARG A 706 -8.68 17.12 31.10
C ARG A 706 -8.45 16.92 32.60
N LYS A 707 -7.93 15.74 33.00
CA LYS A 707 -7.66 15.41 34.42
C LYS A 707 -6.50 16.21 35.02
N SER A 708 -5.59 16.74 34.20
CA SER A 708 -4.50 17.60 34.69
C SER A 708 -4.99 18.94 35.25
N GLY A 709 -6.17 19.40 34.80
CA GLY A 709 -6.70 20.72 35.16
C GLY A 709 -5.88 21.90 34.63
N LYS A 710 -4.92 21.66 33.72
CA LYS A 710 -4.09 22.71 33.10
C LYS A 710 -4.75 23.26 31.84
N ASP A 711 -4.57 24.55 31.58
CA ASP A 711 -4.94 25.17 30.31
C ASP A 711 -3.87 24.87 29.24
N ILE A 712 -4.22 24.05 28.27
CA ILE A 712 -3.32 23.66 27.18
C ILE A 712 -2.99 24.84 26.25
N GLU A 713 -3.90 25.80 26.06
CA GLU A 713 -3.64 26.97 25.22
C GLU A 713 -2.65 27.92 25.88
N GLU A 714 -2.66 28.02 27.22
CA GLU A 714 -1.62 28.74 27.96
C GLU A 714 -0.27 28.04 27.85
N LEU A 715 -0.24 26.71 28.01
CA LEU A 715 0.98 25.90 27.85
C LEU A 715 1.57 25.98 26.44
N LYS A 716 0.72 26.08 25.39
CA LYS A 716 1.19 26.27 24.01
C LYS A 716 1.91 27.62 23.83
N ARG A 717 1.44 28.68 24.48
CA ARG A 717 2.01 30.04 24.33
C ARG A 717 3.28 30.28 25.16
N GLY A 718 3.32 29.73 26.38
CA GLY A 718 4.38 30.03 27.35
C GLY A 718 5.21 28.82 27.78
N GLY A 719 4.81 27.61 27.42
CA GLY A 719 5.49 26.38 27.81
C GLY A 719 6.62 26.00 26.86
N GLN A 720 7.53 25.15 27.35
CA GLN A 720 8.60 24.57 26.54
C GLN A 720 8.39 23.05 26.46
N LEU A 721 8.36 22.51 25.23
CA LEU A 721 8.39 21.07 25.02
C LEU A 721 9.84 20.59 25.07
N LEU A 722 10.07 19.57 25.89
CA LEU A 722 11.37 18.94 26.14
C LEU A 722 11.21 17.42 26.01
N LEU A 723 12.14 16.79 25.31
CA LEU A 723 12.20 15.34 25.13
C LEU A 723 13.47 14.84 25.83
N GLN A 724 13.34 14.34 27.05
CA GLN A 724 14.47 13.95 27.90
C GLN A 724 14.63 12.44 27.98
N LYS A 725 13.52 11.70 27.97
CA LYS A 725 13.50 10.24 27.97
C LYS A 725 13.43 9.68 26.54
N ASP A 726 13.90 8.44 26.41
CA ASP A 726 13.89 7.72 25.14
C ASP A 726 12.47 7.58 24.56
N GLU A 727 11.48 7.30 25.40
CA GLU A 727 10.07 7.13 24.99
C GLU A 727 9.45 8.45 24.52
N GLU A 728 9.81 9.57 25.15
CA GLU A 728 9.42 10.91 24.70
C GLU A 728 10.01 11.19 23.32
N ARG A 729 11.31 10.94 23.14
CA ARG A 729 11.99 11.14 21.84
C ARG A 729 11.42 10.22 20.75
N LYS A 730 11.16 8.95 21.06
CA LYS A 730 10.57 7.98 20.11
C LYS A 730 9.18 8.43 19.65
N LEU A 731 8.34 8.93 20.57
CA LEU A 731 7.03 9.47 20.24
C LEU A 731 7.17 10.75 19.40
N GLY A 732 8.04 11.68 19.82
CA GLY A 732 8.28 12.93 19.11
C GLY A 732 8.76 12.74 17.67
N LEU A 733 9.72 11.83 17.45
CA LEU A 733 10.18 11.48 16.11
C LEU A 733 9.05 10.92 15.24
N HIS A 734 8.22 10.05 15.80
CA HIS A 734 7.11 9.46 15.06
C HIS A 734 6.01 10.47 14.73
N LEU A 735 5.78 11.48 15.57
CA LEU A 735 4.87 12.58 15.23
C LEU A 735 5.35 13.30 13.96
N LEU A 736 6.66 13.61 13.85
CA LEU A 736 7.21 14.27 12.66
C LEU A 736 7.10 13.42 11.39
N GLN A 737 7.08 12.09 11.52
CA GLN A 737 6.92 11.16 10.39
C GLN A 737 5.51 11.20 9.79
N PHE A 738 4.55 11.88 10.41
CA PHE A 738 3.21 12.04 9.85
C PHE A 738 3.24 12.61 8.41
N ALA A 739 4.00 13.69 8.19
CA ALA A 739 4.02 14.39 6.91
C ALA A 739 4.54 13.50 5.77
N GLU A 740 5.62 12.74 6.00
CA GLU A 740 6.16 11.82 4.99
C GLU A 740 5.23 10.63 4.74
N VAL A 741 4.50 10.15 5.75
CA VAL A 741 3.53 9.06 5.56
C VAL A 741 2.36 9.53 4.68
N VAL A 742 1.86 10.74 4.90
CA VAL A 742 0.79 11.29 4.05
C VAL A 742 1.29 11.51 2.62
N GLU A 743 2.51 12.01 2.46
CA GLU A 743 3.16 12.18 1.15
C GLU A 743 3.31 10.84 0.41
N ASP A 744 3.81 9.82 1.10
CA ASP A 744 3.97 8.46 0.57
C ASP A 744 2.61 7.83 0.23
N ALA A 745 1.58 8.03 1.08
CA ALA A 745 0.22 7.54 0.87
C ALA A 745 -0.43 8.18 -0.36
N CYS A 746 -0.24 9.49 -0.56
CA CYS A 746 -0.71 10.20 -1.75
C CYS A 746 0.02 9.71 -3.00
N THR A 747 1.36 9.70 -2.97
CA THR A 747 2.20 9.34 -4.13
C THR A 747 1.91 7.93 -4.63
N ASN A 748 1.73 6.98 -3.71
CA ASN A 748 1.50 5.57 -4.05
C ASN A 748 0.01 5.20 -4.11
N LEU A 749 -0.89 6.10 -3.72
CA LEU A 749 -2.33 5.86 -3.61
C LEU A 749 -2.64 4.65 -2.71
N LEU A 750 -2.04 4.63 -1.51
CA LEU A 750 -2.10 3.55 -0.51
C LEU A 750 -2.55 4.06 0.88
N PRO A 751 -3.86 4.18 1.13
CA PRO A 751 -4.40 4.65 2.42
C PRO A 751 -4.00 3.80 3.64
N ASN A 752 -3.73 2.51 3.45
CA ASN A 752 -3.38 1.60 4.55
C ASN A 752 -2.11 2.02 5.30
N THR A 753 -1.20 2.72 4.62
CA THR A 753 0.03 3.24 5.22
C THR A 753 -0.26 4.26 6.33
N LEU A 754 -1.31 5.08 6.16
CA LEU A 754 -1.77 6.02 7.20
C LEU A 754 -2.43 5.29 8.38
N CYS A 755 -3.15 4.19 8.12
CA CYS A 755 -3.70 3.34 9.18
C CYS A 755 -2.59 2.68 10.02
N GLU A 756 -1.57 2.11 9.37
CA GLU A 756 -0.40 1.53 10.04
C GLU A 756 0.31 2.58 10.90
N TYR A 757 0.53 3.78 10.36
CA TYR A 757 1.10 4.90 11.11
C TYR A 757 0.26 5.27 12.34
N LEU A 758 -1.05 5.43 12.17
CA LEU A 758 -1.94 5.81 13.27
C LEU A 758 -1.96 4.75 14.39
N TYR A 759 -1.93 3.47 14.02
CA TYR A 759 -1.80 2.37 14.98
C TYR A 759 -0.46 2.40 15.72
N ASP A 760 0.66 2.53 14.99
CA ASP A 760 1.98 2.65 15.60
C ASP A 760 2.12 3.88 16.51
N LEU A 761 1.44 4.99 16.17
CA LEU A 761 1.39 6.18 17.00
C LEU A 761 0.69 5.90 18.34
N SER A 762 -0.41 5.15 18.33
CA SER A 762 -1.12 4.77 19.55
C SER A 762 -0.29 3.82 20.45
N GLU A 763 0.49 2.90 19.85
CA GLU A 763 1.38 2.00 20.58
C GLU A 763 2.56 2.77 21.21
N LYS A 764 3.15 3.73 20.47
CA LYS A 764 4.21 4.60 21.00
C LYS A 764 3.70 5.51 22.11
N PHE A 765 2.49 6.04 21.98
CA PHE A 765 1.86 6.81 23.05
C PHE A 765 1.65 5.96 24.30
N THR A 766 1.16 4.73 24.15
CA THR A 766 0.97 3.79 25.27
C THR A 766 2.28 3.46 25.98
N SER A 767 3.37 3.29 25.22
CA SER A 767 4.71 3.10 25.77
C SER A 767 5.19 4.33 26.54
N PHE A 768 5.03 5.53 25.95
CA PHE A 768 5.34 6.80 26.60
C PHE A 768 4.56 6.98 27.92
N TYR A 769 3.25 6.76 27.91
CA TYR A 769 2.42 6.95 29.09
C TYR A 769 2.74 5.96 30.22
N SER A 770 3.22 4.75 29.88
CA SER A 770 3.63 3.74 30.87
C SER A 770 4.97 4.08 31.54
N GLU A 771 5.93 4.59 30.77
CA GLU A 771 7.31 4.86 31.25
C GLU A 771 7.51 6.30 31.76
N CYS A 772 6.63 7.21 31.38
CA CYS A 772 6.71 8.64 31.67
C CYS A 772 5.43 9.11 32.37
N GLN A 773 5.50 9.29 33.69
CA GLN A 773 4.40 9.88 34.44
C GLN A 773 4.10 11.29 33.91
N VAL A 774 2.87 11.53 33.44
CA VAL A 774 2.45 12.83 32.92
C VAL A 774 2.00 13.75 34.07
N VAL A 775 0.86 13.44 34.67
CA VAL A 775 0.23 14.27 35.72
C VAL A 775 0.97 14.12 37.06
N GLY A 776 1.24 15.23 37.72
CA GLY A 776 1.96 15.32 38.99
C GLY A 776 3.47 15.17 38.88
N SER A 777 4.03 15.17 37.67
CA SER A 777 5.49 15.11 37.44
C SER A 777 6.11 16.50 37.32
N ALA A 778 7.42 16.63 37.54
CA ALA A 778 8.12 17.89 37.34
C ALA A 778 8.07 18.36 35.87
N GLU A 779 7.97 17.42 34.92
CA GLU A 779 7.89 17.69 33.48
C GLU A 779 6.44 17.73 32.95
N GLU A 780 5.44 17.83 33.83
CA GLU A 780 4.01 17.73 33.49
C GLU A 780 3.62 18.65 32.32
N ALA A 781 4.05 19.92 32.34
CA ALA A 781 3.76 20.88 31.28
C ALA A 781 4.27 20.42 29.90
N SER A 782 5.51 19.93 29.83
CA SER A 782 6.10 19.42 28.59
C SER A 782 5.38 18.16 28.09
N ARG A 783 5.11 17.22 29.02
CA ARG A 783 4.44 15.95 28.69
C ARG A 783 2.99 16.15 28.26
N LEU A 784 2.29 17.14 28.83
CA LEU A 784 0.95 17.53 28.39
C LEU A 784 0.95 18.11 26.97
N LEU A 785 1.96 18.90 26.60
CA LEU A 785 2.13 19.35 25.22
C LEU A 785 2.37 18.17 24.27
N LEU A 786 3.14 17.14 24.68
CA LEU A 786 3.34 15.93 23.87
C LEU A 786 2.06 15.09 23.74
N CYS A 787 1.24 15.02 24.81
CA CYS A 787 -0.11 14.45 24.75
C CYS A 787 -0.99 15.20 23.75
N GLU A 788 -1.02 16.53 23.82
CA GLU A 788 -1.82 17.36 22.91
C GLU A 788 -1.34 17.21 21.46
N ALA A 789 -0.03 17.21 21.21
CA ALA A 789 0.52 16.99 19.87
C ALA A 789 0.09 15.64 19.30
N THR A 790 0.11 14.59 20.13
CA THR A 790 -0.39 13.26 19.75
C THR A 790 -1.87 13.31 19.42
N ALA A 791 -2.69 13.95 20.24
CA ALA A 791 -4.11 14.08 19.99
C ALA A 791 -4.40 14.86 18.70
N VAL A 792 -3.70 15.95 18.43
CA VAL A 792 -3.81 16.75 17.19
C VAL A 792 -3.50 15.91 15.96
N VAL A 793 -2.39 15.17 15.97
CA VAL A 793 -2.00 14.31 14.83
C VAL A 793 -3.02 13.17 14.64
N MET A 794 -3.47 12.51 15.72
CA MET A 794 -4.51 11.48 15.63
C MET A 794 -5.81 12.04 15.04
N ARG A 795 -6.25 13.23 15.46
CA ARG A 795 -7.44 13.89 14.90
C ARG A 795 -7.27 14.18 13.41
N LYS A 796 -6.08 14.61 12.98
CA LYS A 796 -5.80 14.79 11.55
C LYS A 796 -5.85 13.47 10.80
N CYS A 797 -5.24 12.39 11.31
CA CYS A 797 -5.34 11.06 10.69
C CYS A 797 -6.79 10.60 10.58
N PHE A 798 -7.60 10.74 11.64
CA PHE A 798 -9.02 10.39 11.60
C PHE A 798 -9.76 11.21 10.54
N HIS A 799 -9.55 12.52 10.48
CA HIS A 799 -10.13 13.36 9.45
C HIS A 799 -9.78 12.88 8.04
N LEU A 800 -8.50 12.59 7.77
CA LEU A 800 -8.03 12.10 6.47
C LEU A 800 -8.66 10.75 6.09
N LEU A 801 -8.85 9.86 7.07
CA LEU A 801 -9.53 8.56 6.90
C LEU A 801 -11.07 8.68 6.88
N GLY A 802 -11.62 9.90 7.00
CA GLY A 802 -13.05 10.14 7.10
C GLY A 802 -13.70 9.63 8.39
N ILE A 803 -12.94 9.45 9.47
CA ILE A 803 -13.42 8.94 10.77
C ILE A 803 -13.70 10.13 11.70
N THR A 804 -14.85 10.10 12.37
CA THR A 804 -15.19 11.11 13.38
C THR A 804 -14.51 10.78 14.72
N PRO A 805 -13.67 11.68 15.28
CA PRO A 805 -12.99 11.43 16.55
C PRO A 805 -13.97 11.45 17.74
N VAL A 806 -13.64 10.67 18.78
CA VAL A 806 -14.39 10.65 20.05
C VAL A 806 -13.51 11.23 21.17
N TYR A 807 -14.07 12.11 22.00
CA TYR A 807 -13.33 12.88 23.03
C TYR A 807 -13.53 12.37 24.45
N LYS A 808 -14.59 11.59 24.69
CA LYS A 808 -14.92 10.97 25.98
C LYS A 808 -15.41 9.56 25.72
N ILE A 809 -14.88 8.60 26.47
CA ILE A 809 -15.32 7.20 26.53
C ILE A 809 -15.18 6.73 27.97
#